data_AF-A0A9P1I9M0-F1
#
_entry.id   AF-A0A9P1I9M0-F1
#
_cell.length_a   1.000
_cell.length_b   1.000
_cell.length_c   1.000
_cell.angle_alpha   90.00
_cell.angle_beta   90.00
_cell.angle_gamma   90.00
#
_symmetry.space_group_name_H-M   'P 1'
#
loop_
_entity.id
_entity.type
_entity.pdbx_description
1 polymer ?
#
loop_
_entity_poly.entity_id
_entity_poly.type
_entity_poly.pdbx_seq_one_letter_code
_entity_poly.pdbx_strand_id
1 'polypeptide(L)'
;MLLLLLFFSYFSVSVQDPFRDKVTAAFNEAFHEIRSDFYISETSQAQNFSIAALTAIKLTRLNSNTRRQLPRNLCPLKDFRCNYDVYRSTDGTCNNASRPLSGSRYTSFSRRIHATYDDDINTPKFSNRRGRPLPPADIIAETIDKKLRHHAVPLTRYFIEFADFLYRDLAEIVTFQDPISCCQSNNKECFSIGDHGIDCYIRSAAAPLPYCSFGRREQMNAATSFLDAGPIYHLKHVSDGLLQLNSLFGDKNSLISIFSKEHNYVVEHLRHLYPRLDSQTLFEEAKKFVIAEIQHITYEHFLPILLGDETMQKYHLTSESMDELHNPNTLNEFGAVVGQFYKFMIHGSIDDVSENTFIFRHALFEKHSLLSNLILRGRDHGLATYSQWVEECGGGYIKSWDDIFELKHLTKIKKLFPNVRDVDLILLGLAENPVYGSIIGPTFGCILALQYQKTRFGDAYFYDRHLNEDQLSLIKSSASLSSILCRNGIVSQQQSNSFIAPDGFRNFPIICNSTNYANFIDFSKWLPYSADRDITYKYQKILDICIDEVNSARQQQSTDNFRTGFSHYAALNSYGRMMLAKDEAVAEANISFILIEATKKIVRDKDVDLNTIQGINIGTDFGKAPDETCNPKPLPCDPTNPYRTYTGWCNNLKNPSKANTFTELKRVFSPQYTDSIDFPRSRSSNGNPLPSPRTISNVVHHARKIEHKQYSHLLMEFGQFIDHDITHSPVDQNTDGTPLNCTACDSFNTVSPSCFPIPVPRDDLMFPPGSCLSFVRSLPAQKTLGYRNQMNQITAYLDGSVMYGSTKCEGDRLRTFENGKLKVTRLTSSSSHYGLTLSQSNAAEQDGCVSSPDFPCFIAGDDRNSQQTLLIAVHSVFHREHERVSTILSNINPHWGDEKVYQETRKFISAQFSNIVYSHYLPIVIGETYTDKYDLRPLIKGYYKGYDENCDASILQPFATSAFRLHSTITRFTPMHENILKPATMVVDLASEFINMTKIYQPNSVEKIIGGLSGKRQMQTDRHVDDSVRNFLFSDRGRPGTGLDLISINIQRGRDHGIAPYNYYREYCKLEPLLSFHSFFADINPEGLEVLAKVYESPEDIDLFTGIFSEILIPGAIVGPTAACIIAEQFKRLKNCDRFYYENGDNPDTRFTEAQLNEIRKTTLSSLICANTKLTKIAKDVFSVPDQFLNALTSCDLLPQVDFSKWKDIEDCNYHGEKIILHSTTLVTPCKSCTCTKNGLKCTSKCNFFENQIYSKCC
;
A
#
# COMPACT_ATOMS: atom_id res chain seq x y z
N MET A 1 22.26 17.16 25.04
CA MET A 1 22.93 16.19 25.92
C MET A 1 22.76 14.76 25.43
N LEU A 2 21.53 14.29 25.15
CA LEU A 2 21.29 12.95 24.59
C LEU A 2 22.03 12.68 23.26
N LEU A 3 22.04 13.65 22.34
CA LEU A 3 22.79 13.57 21.08
C LEU A 3 24.31 13.47 21.28
N LEU A 4 24.86 14.22 22.24
CA LEU A 4 26.28 14.12 22.64
C LEU A 4 26.61 12.74 23.25
N LEU A 5 25.71 12.21 24.09
CA LEU A 5 25.86 10.90 24.74
C LEU A 5 25.72 9.74 23.74
N LEU A 6 24.82 9.85 22.76
CA LEU A 6 24.69 8.91 21.64
C LEU A 6 25.91 8.98 20.70
N PHE A 7 26.51 10.17 20.54
CA PHE A 7 27.76 10.33 19.80
C PHE A 7 28.92 9.61 20.50
N PHE A 8 29.11 9.79 21.80
CA PHE A 8 30.21 9.14 22.52
C PHE A 8 30.04 7.62 22.71
N SER A 9 28.80 7.11 22.80
CA SER A 9 28.53 5.68 23.07
C SER A 9 28.65 4.77 21.85
N TYR A 10 28.52 5.28 20.63
CA TYR A 10 28.55 4.45 19.41
C TYR A 10 29.95 4.30 18.79
N PHE A 11 30.92 5.14 19.19
CA PHE A 11 32.15 5.37 18.43
C PHE A 11 33.41 4.66 18.96
N SER A 12 33.23 3.71 19.86
CA SER A 12 34.30 2.93 20.51
C SER A 12 34.67 1.62 19.79
N VAL A 13 34.61 1.52 18.45
CA VAL A 13 35.24 0.41 17.71
C VAL A 13 35.77 0.86 16.33
N SER A 14 37.10 0.72 16.16
CA SER A 14 37.90 0.47 14.94
C SER A 14 37.78 1.35 13.67
N VAL A 15 38.96 1.78 13.18
CA VAL A 15 39.32 2.48 11.92
C VAL A 15 39.21 4.02 11.91
N GLN A 16 40.37 4.67 11.74
CA GLN A 16 40.56 6.11 11.50
C GLN A 16 40.15 6.46 10.07
N ASP A 17 38.98 7.08 9.89
CA ASP A 17 38.57 7.71 8.63
C ASP A 17 38.81 9.24 8.75
N PRO A 18 39.69 9.87 7.94
CA PRO A 18 39.94 11.31 7.98
C PRO A 18 38.70 12.17 7.65
N PHE A 19 37.63 11.60 7.09
CA PHE A 19 36.34 12.29 6.93
C PHE A 19 35.58 12.40 8.26
N ARG A 20 35.75 11.44 9.17
CA ARG A 20 35.09 11.38 10.50
C ARG A 20 35.53 12.53 11.42
N ASP A 21 36.81 12.87 11.40
CA ASP A 21 37.35 13.99 12.19
C ASP A 21 36.83 15.34 11.68
N LYS A 22 36.70 15.48 10.35
CA LYS A 22 36.12 16.68 9.72
C LYS A 22 34.64 16.86 10.07
N VAL A 23 33.86 15.78 10.09
CA VAL A 23 32.44 15.81 10.51
C VAL A 23 32.31 16.23 11.97
N THR A 24 33.15 15.68 12.85
CA THR A 24 33.12 16.00 14.28
C THR A 24 33.53 17.45 14.55
N ALA A 25 34.58 17.94 13.86
CA ALA A 25 35.00 19.34 13.96
C ALA A 25 33.92 20.30 13.46
N ALA A 26 33.31 20.01 12.29
CA ALA A 26 32.24 20.83 11.72
C ALA A 26 30.99 20.85 12.62
N PHE A 27 30.63 19.71 13.22
CA PHE A 27 29.50 19.62 14.16
C PHE A 27 29.76 20.42 15.43
N ASN A 28 30.95 20.29 16.03
CA ASN A 28 31.30 21.04 17.24
C ASN A 28 31.33 22.56 16.95
N GLU A 29 31.86 22.98 15.81
CA GLU A 29 31.83 24.39 15.39
C GLU A 29 30.39 24.90 15.23
N ALA A 30 29.52 24.18 14.52
CA ALA A 30 28.12 24.54 14.35
C ALA A 30 27.35 24.54 15.69
N PHE A 31 27.64 23.58 16.57
CA PHE A 31 27.05 23.49 17.90
C PHE A 31 27.48 24.66 18.79
N HIS A 32 28.75 25.06 18.75
CA HIS A 32 29.23 26.24 19.49
C HIS A 32 28.64 27.54 18.95
N GLU A 33 28.55 27.72 17.63
CA GLU A 33 27.93 28.89 17.01
C GLU A 33 26.47 29.10 17.44
N ILE A 34 25.74 28.02 17.72
CA ILE A 34 24.33 28.07 18.15
C ILE A 34 24.17 28.06 19.68
N ARG A 35 25.01 27.32 20.42
CA ARG A 35 24.81 27.07 21.87
C ARG A 35 25.49 28.08 22.79
N SER A 36 26.56 28.78 22.37
CA SER A 36 27.31 29.61 23.31
C SER A 36 26.57 30.87 23.76
N ASP A 37 25.65 31.43 22.98
CA ASP A 37 25.12 32.78 23.26
C ASP A 37 23.64 33.04 22.92
N PHE A 38 22.83 32.04 22.51
CA PHE A 38 21.48 32.33 21.98
C PHE A 38 20.39 31.33 22.42
N TYR A 39 19.30 31.83 22.99
CA TYR A 39 18.05 31.06 23.15
C TYR A 39 17.27 31.17 21.82
N ILE A 40 16.88 30.05 21.19
CA ILE A 40 15.78 30.08 20.22
C ILE A 40 14.50 30.07 21.05
N SER A 41 13.57 30.98 20.77
CA SER A 41 12.30 31.10 21.52
C SER A 41 11.38 29.89 21.34
N GLU A 42 11.66 28.99 20.39
CA GLU A 42 10.92 27.76 20.13
C GLU A 42 11.79 26.50 20.28
N THR A 43 11.10 25.41 20.60
CA THR A 43 11.47 24.00 20.85
C THR A 43 12.91 23.50 20.55
N SER A 44 13.35 22.49 21.30
CA SER A 44 14.62 21.78 21.09
C SER A 44 14.82 21.22 19.67
N GLN A 45 13.75 21.12 18.86
CA GLN A 45 13.77 20.58 17.50
C GLN A 45 14.34 21.56 16.48
N ALA A 46 13.91 22.83 16.49
CA ALA A 46 14.42 23.86 15.58
C ALA A 46 15.95 24.07 15.75
N GLN A 47 16.42 24.04 17.00
CA GLN A 47 17.84 24.07 17.33
C GLN A 47 18.61 22.90 16.71
N ASN A 48 18.12 21.67 16.87
CA ASN A 48 18.77 20.48 16.33
C ASN A 48 18.82 20.50 14.78
N PHE A 49 17.75 20.95 14.13
CA PHE A 49 17.66 21.07 12.67
C PHE A 49 18.67 22.10 12.15
N SER A 50 18.77 23.25 12.83
CA SER A 50 19.73 24.31 12.47
C SER A 50 21.19 23.87 12.66
N ILE A 51 21.52 23.18 13.76
CA ILE A 51 22.86 22.61 13.98
C ILE A 51 23.24 21.63 12.86
N ALA A 52 22.32 20.74 12.47
CA ALA A 52 22.56 19.80 11.38
C ALA A 52 22.77 20.54 10.04
N ALA A 53 21.94 21.54 9.73
CA ALA A 53 22.08 22.33 8.52
C ALA A 53 23.44 23.04 8.43
N LEU A 54 23.85 23.73 9.50
CA LEU A 54 25.14 24.43 9.55
C LEU A 54 26.32 23.45 9.44
N THR A 55 26.22 22.27 10.06
CA THR A 55 27.24 21.21 9.93
C THR A 55 27.41 20.78 8.48
N ALA A 56 26.30 20.54 7.76
CA ALA A 56 26.32 20.17 6.34
C ALA A 56 26.92 21.28 5.46
N ILE A 57 26.57 22.55 5.72
CA ILE A 57 27.10 23.72 5.01
C ILE A 57 28.61 23.85 5.20
N LYS A 58 29.11 23.70 6.43
CA LYS A 58 30.56 23.76 6.73
C LYS A 58 31.33 22.63 6.02
N LEU A 59 30.76 21.42 5.98
CA LEU A 59 31.37 20.30 5.26
C LEU A 59 31.37 20.50 3.74
N THR A 60 30.36 21.18 3.20
CA THR A 60 30.30 21.56 1.78
C THR A 60 31.49 22.43 1.37
N ARG A 61 31.95 23.34 2.25
CA ARG A 61 33.16 24.16 2.01
C ARG A 61 34.46 23.35 1.98
N LEU A 62 34.51 22.22 2.68
CA LEU A 62 35.71 21.40 2.84
C LEU A 62 35.84 20.28 1.79
N ASN A 63 34.78 20.02 1.01
CA ASN A 63 34.73 18.91 0.07
C ASN A 63 33.82 19.25 -1.13
N SER A 64 34.36 19.21 -2.35
CA SER A 64 33.65 19.58 -3.58
C SER A 64 32.61 18.56 -4.05
N ASN A 65 32.50 17.39 -3.39
CA ASN A 65 31.54 16.35 -3.77
C ASN A 65 30.17 16.58 -3.11
N THR A 66 29.24 17.18 -3.87
CA THR A 66 27.88 17.57 -3.46
C THR A 66 26.91 16.40 -3.24
N ARG A 67 27.30 15.15 -3.54
CA ARG A 67 26.43 13.96 -3.35
C ARG A 67 26.48 13.33 -1.95
N ARG A 68 27.28 13.89 -1.03
CA ARG A 68 27.39 13.36 0.35
C ARG A 68 26.29 13.93 1.26
N GLN A 69 25.90 13.13 2.25
CA GLN A 69 24.91 13.46 3.28
C GLN A 69 25.56 13.39 4.66
N LEU A 70 24.97 14.07 5.65
CA LEU A 70 25.37 13.85 7.03
C LEU A 70 25.11 12.39 7.46
N PRO A 71 25.94 11.83 8.36
CA PRO A 71 25.64 10.55 9.00
C PRO A 71 24.22 10.53 9.60
N ARG A 72 23.51 9.40 9.48
CA ARG A 72 22.09 9.26 9.90
C ARG A 72 21.82 9.68 11.35
N ASN A 73 22.79 9.50 12.25
CA ASN A 73 22.70 9.89 13.66
C ASN A 73 22.83 11.41 13.91
N LEU A 74 23.38 12.16 12.95
CA LEU A 74 23.48 13.62 12.98
C LEU A 74 22.36 14.31 12.18
N CYS A 75 21.62 13.55 11.38
CA CYS A 75 20.46 14.07 10.67
C CYS A 75 19.20 13.92 11.54
N PRO A 76 18.60 15.03 12.00
CA PRO A 76 17.41 14.97 12.84
C PRO A 76 16.13 14.63 12.05
N LEU A 77 16.23 14.55 10.72
CA LEU A 77 15.17 14.07 9.83
C LEU A 77 15.17 12.53 9.87
N LYS A 78 14.27 11.93 10.68
CA LYS A 78 14.07 10.47 10.73
C LYS A 78 13.34 9.97 9.48
N ASP A 79 13.43 8.67 9.20
CA ASP A 79 12.50 8.03 8.26
C ASP A 79 11.10 8.01 8.89
N PHE A 80 10.20 8.86 8.40
CA PHE A 80 8.80 8.91 8.84
C PHE A 80 7.98 7.89 8.06
N ARG A 81 7.27 7.01 8.77
CA ARG A 81 6.24 6.15 8.19
C ARG A 81 4.90 6.83 8.40
N CYS A 82 4.31 7.33 7.32
CA CYS A 82 3.03 7.99 7.38
C CYS A 82 1.91 6.99 7.17
N ASN A 83 0.93 7.00 8.07
CA ASN A 83 -0.35 6.34 7.85
C ASN A 83 -1.33 7.39 7.30
N TYR A 84 -2.27 6.97 6.45
CA TYR A 84 -3.33 7.83 5.97
C TYR A 84 -4.31 8.10 7.12
N ASP A 85 -4.18 9.26 7.75
CA ASP A 85 -5.11 9.72 8.80
C ASP A 85 -6.24 10.57 8.18
N VAL A 86 -7.41 10.53 8.80
CA VAL A 86 -8.59 11.32 8.41
C VAL A 86 -8.34 12.81 8.64
N TYR A 87 -7.49 13.16 9.61
CA TYR A 87 -7.16 14.54 9.97
C TYR A 87 -5.71 14.88 9.65
N ARG A 88 -5.45 16.15 9.34
CA ARG A 88 -4.10 16.67 9.09
C ARG A 88 -3.33 16.87 10.40
N SER A 89 -2.03 16.58 10.38
CA SER A 89 -1.15 16.84 11.52
C SER A 89 -0.96 18.34 11.71
N THR A 90 -0.78 18.74 12.98
CA THR A 90 -0.62 20.15 13.37
C THR A 90 0.77 20.70 13.02
N ASP A 91 1.79 19.86 12.82
CA ASP A 91 3.13 20.32 12.42
C ASP A 91 3.39 20.13 10.92
N GLY A 92 2.39 19.68 10.17
CA GLY A 92 2.48 19.43 8.73
C GLY A 92 3.22 18.15 8.34
N THR A 93 3.75 17.38 9.29
CA THR A 93 4.36 16.08 8.98
C THR A 93 3.31 15.08 8.48
N CYS A 94 3.64 14.29 7.47
CA CYS A 94 2.72 13.33 6.86
C CYS A 94 1.47 13.88 6.17
N ASN A 95 1.29 15.21 6.09
CA ASN A 95 0.25 15.82 5.26
C ASN A 95 0.49 15.57 3.75
N ASN A 96 1.71 15.14 3.39
CA ASN A 96 2.03 14.53 2.10
C ASN A 96 2.65 13.14 2.33
N ALA A 97 1.86 12.07 2.13
CA ALA A 97 2.31 10.69 2.37
C ALA A 97 3.50 10.26 1.48
N SER A 98 3.63 10.83 0.27
CA SER A 98 4.74 10.52 -0.65
C SER A 98 6.05 11.19 -0.24
N ARG A 99 5.97 12.32 0.49
CA ARG A 99 7.11 13.08 1.01
C ARG A 99 6.77 13.63 2.39
N PRO A 100 6.92 12.83 3.46
CA PRO A 100 6.42 13.13 4.81
C PRO A 100 6.80 14.49 5.39
N LEU A 101 7.96 15.01 5.01
CA LEU A 101 8.50 16.28 5.50
C LEU A 101 8.19 17.46 4.57
N SER A 102 7.62 17.24 3.38
CA SER A 102 7.35 18.34 2.47
C SER A 102 6.20 19.18 3.03
N GLY A 103 6.46 20.46 3.27
CA GLY A 103 5.51 21.41 3.83
C GLY A 103 5.39 21.38 5.35
N SER A 104 6.15 20.53 6.05
CA SER A 104 6.14 20.48 7.51
C SER A 104 6.92 21.65 8.14
N ARG A 105 6.62 21.97 9.39
CA ARG A 105 7.35 22.96 10.19
C ARG A 105 8.84 22.61 10.25
N TYR A 106 9.67 23.63 10.34
CA TYR A 106 11.13 23.60 10.43
C TYR A 106 11.86 23.08 9.19
N THR A 107 11.15 22.85 8.08
CA THR A 107 11.77 22.54 6.79
C THR A 107 12.15 23.79 6.02
N SER A 108 12.97 23.61 4.98
CA SER A 108 13.45 24.73 4.16
C SER A 108 12.35 25.31 3.29
N PHE A 109 12.35 26.64 3.12
CA PHE A 109 11.64 27.26 2.02
C PHE A 109 12.06 26.63 0.67
N SER A 110 11.13 26.53 -0.27
CA SER A 110 11.45 26.11 -1.64
C SER A 110 11.95 27.28 -2.47
N ARG A 111 12.78 26.97 -3.46
CA ARG A 111 13.30 27.95 -4.41
C ARG A 111 12.86 27.61 -5.82
N ARG A 112 12.48 28.65 -6.56
CA ARG A 112 12.33 28.60 -8.00
C ARG A 112 13.63 28.96 -8.71
N ILE A 113 14.30 30.01 -8.21
CA ILE A 113 15.61 30.48 -8.69
C ILE A 113 16.67 30.17 -7.61
N HIS A 114 17.83 29.67 -8.02
CA HIS A 114 18.91 29.32 -7.09
C HIS A 114 19.37 30.52 -6.23
N ALA A 115 19.71 30.24 -4.97
CA ALA A 115 20.26 31.23 -4.04
C ALA A 115 21.53 31.87 -4.59
N THR A 116 21.67 33.19 -4.45
CA THR A 116 22.87 33.94 -4.80
C THR A 116 23.56 34.43 -3.52
N TYR A 117 24.67 33.79 -3.17
CA TYR A 117 25.53 34.14 -2.03
C TYR A 117 26.87 34.68 -2.53
N ASP A 118 27.52 35.57 -1.79
CA ASP A 118 28.81 36.16 -2.19
C ASP A 118 29.93 35.10 -2.28
N ASP A 119 29.81 34.00 -1.54
CA ASP A 119 30.70 32.83 -1.58
C ASP A 119 30.06 31.59 -2.23
N ASP A 120 28.93 31.77 -2.92
CA ASP A 120 28.08 30.71 -3.49
C ASP A 120 27.55 29.65 -2.48
N ILE A 121 27.75 29.82 -1.17
CA ILE A 121 27.43 28.79 -0.17
C ILE A 121 26.55 29.34 0.96
N ASN A 122 26.97 30.39 1.67
CA ASN A 122 26.31 30.84 2.89
C ASN A 122 26.54 32.33 3.21
N THR A 123 27.50 33.01 2.60
CA THR A 123 27.79 34.42 2.89
C THR A 123 26.70 35.31 2.26
N PRO A 124 25.96 36.10 3.05
CA PRO A 124 24.92 36.99 2.54
C PRO A 124 25.42 37.89 1.42
N LYS A 125 24.49 38.27 0.55
CA LYS A 125 24.81 39.06 -0.63
C LYS A 125 25.04 40.53 -0.27
N PHE A 126 26.30 40.94 -0.14
CA PHE A 126 26.69 42.34 0.05
C PHE A 126 27.46 42.90 -1.15
N SER A 127 27.79 42.07 -2.12
CA SER A 127 28.51 42.47 -3.32
C SER A 127 27.70 42.19 -4.59
N ASN A 128 27.97 42.95 -5.64
CA ASN A 128 27.45 42.64 -6.97
C ASN A 128 28.30 41.58 -7.67
N ARG A 129 27.87 41.15 -8.87
CA ARG A 129 28.58 40.13 -9.67
C ARG A 129 30.02 40.49 -10.07
N ARG A 130 30.44 41.75 -9.89
CA ARG A 130 31.81 42.24 -10.14
C ARG A 130 32.61 42.44 -8.84
N GLY A 131 32.11 41.97 -7.71
CA GLY A 131 32.75 42.09 -6.40
C GLY A 131 32.73 43.51 -5.82
N ARG A 132 31.88 44.41 -6.33
CA ARG A 132 31.70 45.76 -5.75
C ARG A 132 30.61 45.76 -4.69
N PRO A 133 30.75 46.52 -3.59
CA PRO A 133 29.74 46.57 -2.53
C PRO A 133 28.41 47.11 -3.06
N LEU A 134 27.31 46.47 -2.65
CA LEU A 134 25.95 46.95 -2.85
C LEU A 134 25.66 48.10 -1.88
N PRO A 135 24.71 49.00 -2.22
CA PRO A 135 24.37 50.10 -1.33
C PRO A 135 23.85 49.59 0.03
N PRO A 136 24.24 50.22 1.15
CA PRO A 136 23.70 49.95 2.49
C PRO A 136 22.18 50.07 2.56
N ALA A 137 21.52 49.19 3.32
CA ALA A 137 20.06 49.07 3.37
C ALA A 137 19.35 50.23 4.08
N ASP A 138 20.04 50.90 5.00
CA ASP A 138 19.67 52.17 5.63
C ASP A 138 19.67 53.31 4.62
N ILE A 139 20.75 53.48 3.85
CA ILE A 139 20.87 54.51 2.81
C ILE A 139 19.80 54.34 1.73
N ILE A 140 19.53 53.09 1.31
CA ILE A 140 18.47 52.80 0.34
C ILE A 140 17.11 53.26 0.89
N ALA A 141 16.80 52.92 2.14
CA ALA A 141 15.51 53.24 2.75
C ALA A 141 15.32 54.73 3.03
N GLU A 142 16.38 55.46 3.37
CA GLU A 142 16.33 56.92 3.51
C GLU A 142 16.11 57.63 2.16
N THR A 143 16.67 57.08 1.08
CA THR A 143 16.60 57.70 -0.25
C THR A 143 15.24 57.49 -0.93
N ILE A 144 14.58 56.36 -0.67
CA ILE A 144 13.29 55.98 -1.27
C ILE A 144 12.16 56.54 -0.40
N ASP A 145 11.52 57.62 -0.87
CA ASP A 145 10.47 58.39 -0.18
C ASP A 145 9.28 57.53 0.29
N LYS A 146 8.78 57.78 1.51
CA LYS A 146 7.69 57.04 2.18
C LYS A 146 6.28 57.39 1.67
N LYS A 147 6.13 57.90 0.43
CA LYS A 147 4.80 58.30 -0.07
C LYS A 147 4.11 57.16 -0.81
N LEU A 148 3.05 56.67 -0.16
CA LEU A 148 2.24 55.52 -0.55
C LEU A 148 1.45 55.75 -1.85
N ARG A 149 1.21 54.63 -2.54
CA ARG A 149 0.36 54.56 -3.74
C ARG A 149 -1.11 54.77 -3.37
N HIS A 150 -1.80 55.66 -4.07
CA HIS A 150 -3.25 55.59 -4.17
C HIS A 150 -3.61 54.40 -5.06
N HIS A 151 -4.30 53.41 -4.50
CA HIS A 151 -4.82 52.27 -5.25
C HIS A 151 -6.21 52.63 -5.79
N ALA A 152 -6.56 52.14 -6.98
CA ALA A 152 -7.86 52.45 -7.61
C ALA A 152 -9.05 51.77 -6.93
N VAL A 153 -8.81 50.73 -6.13
CA VAL A 153 -9.83 49.99 -5.36
C VAL A 153 -9.76 50.42 -3.89
N PRO A 154 -10.84 50.95 -3.30
CA PRO A 154 -10.87 51.30 -1.88
C PRO A 154 -10.96 50.00 -1.05
N LEU A 155 -9.87 49.62 -0.38
CA LEU A 155 -9.79 48.40 0.44
C LEU A 155 -10.17 48.68 1.90
N THR A 156 -10.72 47.67 2.59
CA THR A 156 -10.98 47.75 4.04
C THR A 156 -9.77 47.29 4.85
N ARG A 157 -9.80 47.57 6.16
CA ARG A 157 -8.83 47.04 7.13
C ARG A 157 -8.78 45.50 7.14
N TYR A 158 -9.90 44.82 6.87
CA TYR A 158 -9.97 43.36 6.83
C TYR A 158 -9.09 42.75 5.73
N PHE A 159 -8.88 43.43 4.60
CA PHE A 159 -7.97 42.94 3.56
C PHE A 159 -6.53 42.86 4.07
N ILE A 160 -6.09 43.90 4.79
CA ILE A 160 -4.73 43.97 5.35
C ILE A 160 -4.55 42.93 6.45
N GLU A 161 -5.54 42.79 7.34
CA GLU A 161 -5.49 41.79 8.40
C GLU A 161 -5.50 40.36 7.84
N PHE A 162 -6.27 40.08 6.77
CA PHE A 162 -6.34 38.75 6.18
C PHE A 162 -5.05 38.41 5.43
N ALA A 163 -4.42 39.40 4.77
CA ALA A 163 -3.09 39.24 4.19
C ALA A 163 -2.02 38.92 5.26
N ASP A 164 -2.05 39.59 6.42
CA ASP A 164 -1.17 39.29 7.56
C ASP A 164 -1.43 37.88 8.11
N PHE A 165 -2.70 37.48 8.23
CA PHE A 165 -3.10 36.15 8.66
C PHE A 165 -2.55 35.06 7.75
N LEU A 166 -2.76 35.16 6.43
CA LEU A 166 -2.26 34.19 5.45
C LEU A 166 -0.74 34.14 5.39
N TYR A 167 -0.06 35.28 5.55
CA TYR A 167 1.39 35.31 5.62
C TYR A 167 1.91 34.53 6.84
N ARG A 168 1.32 34.74 8.02
CA ARG A 168 1.68 34.02 9.25
C ARG A 168 1.31 32.53 9.20
N ASP A 169 0.32 32.17 8.40
CA ASP A 169 -0.08 30.78 8.18
C ASP A 169 0.96 30.01 7.36
N LEU A 170 1.54 30.65 6.34
CA LEU A 170 2.43 30.01 5.38
C LEU A 170 3.92 30.25 5.63
N ALA A 171 4.28 31.27 6.41
CA ALA A 171 5.66 31.68 6.61
C ALA A 171 5.92 32.25 8.01
N GLU A 172 6.88 31.66 8.71
CA GLU A 172 7.44 32.17 9.95
C GLU A 172 8.96 32.07 9.92
N ILE A 173 9.63 33.22 10.02
CA ILE A 173 11.10 33.30 9.98
C ILE A 173 11.65 33.10 11.39
N VAL A 174 12.49 32.07 11.54
CA VAL A 174 13.17 31.77 12.81
C VAL A 174 14.46 32.59 12.93
N THR A 175 14.61 33.33 14.02
CA THR A 175 15.84 34.06 14.37
C THR A 175 16.33 33.66 15.77
N PHE A 176 17.65 33.69 16.01
CA PHE A 176 18.25 33.41 17.32
C PHE A 176 18.07 34.63 18.27
N GLN A 177 17.71 34.47 19.56
CA GLN A 177 17.53 35.60 20.50
C GLN A 177 18.80 35.94 21.30
N ASP A 178 19.37 37.14 21.07
CA ASP A 178 19.91 38.12 22.05
C ASP A 178 20.49 39.36 21.30
N PRO A 179 19.75 40.47 21.18
CA PRO A 179 20.13 41.60 20.32
C PRO A 179 21.24 42.50 20.88
N ILE A 180 21.64 42.38 22.16
CA ILE A 180 22.57 43.33 22.79
C ILE A 180 24.04 42.86 22.69
N SER A 181 24.30 41.55 22.63
CA SER A 181 25.65 40.95 22.63
C SER A 181 26.13 40.44 21.26
N CYS A 182 25.23 40.28 20.28
CA CYS A 182 25.48 39.64 18.98
C CYS A 182 26.63 40.29 18.17
N CYS A 183 26.72 41.62 18.14
CA CYS A 183 27.77 42.34 17.41
C CYS A 183 29.01 42.74 18.25
N GLN A 184 28.99 42.44 19.55
CA GLN A 184 30.18 42.59 20.42
C GLN A 184 30.99 41.29 20.50
N SER A 185 30.35 40.16 20.20
CA SER A 185 30.98 38.85 20.05
C SER A 185 31.37 38.60 18.59
N ASN A 186 32.42 37.81 18.36
CA ASN A 186 32.91 37.49 17.01
C ASN A 186 32.06 36.38 16.34
N ASN A 187 30.72 36.48 16.46
CA ASN A 187 29.78 35.44 16.02
C ASN A 187 29.44 35.57 14.53
N LYS A 188 29.56 34.46 13.78
CA LYS A 188 29.34 34.41 12.31
C LYS A 188 27.87 34.45 11.89
N GLU A 189 26.94 34.35 12.83
CA GLU A 189 25.49 34.45 12.60
C GLU A 189 24.95 35.87 12.88
N CYS A 190 25.85 36.84 13.11
CA CYS A 190 25.57 38.26 13.31
C CYS A 190 26.31 39.11 12.26
N PHE A 191 25.70 40.20 11.77
CA PHE A 191 26.36 41.17 10.88
C PHE A 191 26.13 42.61 11.35
N SER A 192 27.19 43.42 11.35
CA SER A 192 27.09 44.86 11.60
C SER A 192 26.45 45.59 10.41
N ILE A 193 25.55 46.51 10.70
CA ILE A 193 24.86 47.37 9.72
C ILE A 193 25.41 48.80 9.85
N GLY A 194 25.80 49.40 8.72
CA GLY A 194 26.20 50.82 8.61
C GLY A 194 27.64 51.13 9.00
N ASP A 195 28.10 52.34 8.66
CA ASP A 195 29.48 52.83 8.90
C ASP A 195 29.82 53.09 10.38
N HIS A 196 28.83 53.03 11.28
CA HIS A 196 28.98 53.39 12.70
C HIS A 196 29.10 52.22 13.68
N GLY A 197 29.01 50.96 13.25
CA GLY A 197 29.34 49.78 14.08
C GLY A 197 28.46 49.54 15.32
N ILE A 198 27.31 50.21 15.45
CA ILE A 198 26.43 50.12 16.64
C ILE A 198 25.14 49.30 16.37
N ASP A 199 24.83 48.98 15.11
CA ASP A 199 23.58 48.31 14.73
C ASP A 199 23.83 46.91 14.13
N CYS A 200 22.97 45.93 14.45
CA CYS A 200 23.23 44.50 14.22
C CYS A 200 22.06 43.77 13.52
N TYR A 201 22.34 43.00 12.47
CA TYR A 201 21.40 42.08 11.81
C TYR A 201 21.67 40.64 12.26
N ILE A 202 20.63 39.96 12.76
CA ILE A 202 20.68 38.52 13.10
C ILE A 202 20.16 37.71 11.92
N ARG A 203 20.90 36.68 11.53
CA ARG A 203 20.52 35.82 10.40
C ARG A 203 19.32 34.94 10.69
N SER A 204 18.58 34.59 9.64
CA SER A 204 17.52 33.59 9.72
C SER A 204 18.13 32.19 9.92
N ALA A 205 17.54 31.37 10.78
CA ALA A 205 18.03 30.02 11.08
C ALA A 205 18.09 29.14 9.82
N ALA A 206 19.11 28.30 9.73
CA ALA A 206 19.29 27.39 8.60
C ALA A 206 18.40 26.16 8.76
N ALA A 207 17.79 25.68 7.67
CA ALA A 207 17.09 24.40 7.64
C ALA A 207 17.91 23.32 6.93
N PRO A 208 17.84 22.07 7.38
CA PRO A 208 18.50 20.97 6.69
C PRO A 208 17.80 20.70 5.36
N LEU A 209 18.58 20.48 4.31
CA LEU A 209 18.08 19.92 3.07
C LEU A 209 17.51 18.51 3.31
N PRO A 210 16.65 17.99 2.42
CA PRO A 210 16.18 16.60 2.50
C PRO A 210 17.34 15.62 2.70
N TYR A 211 17.19 14.71 3.65
CA TYR A 211 18.23 13.74 4.06
C TYR A 211 19.54 14.38 4.57
N CYS A 212 19.48 15.64 4.99
CA CYS A 212 20.64 16.42 5.43
C CYS A 212 21.81 16.39 4.43
N SER A 213 21.49 16.53 3.14
CA SER A 213 22.47 16.61 2.06
C SER A 213 23.35 17.85 2.16
N PHE A 214 24.57 17.77 1.63
CA PHE A 214 25.46 18.92 1.49
C PHE A 214 24.89 19.92 0.48
N GLY A 215 25.15 21.21 0.68
CA GLY A 215 24.54 22.25 -0.14
C GLY A 215 24.71 23.65 0.42
N ARG A 216 23.99 24.59 -0.20
CA ARG A 216 23.94 26.01 0.19
C ARG A 216 23.07 26.20 1.43
N ARG A 217 23.16 27.36 2.08
CA ARG A 217 22.26 27.72 3.17
C ARG A 217 20.83 27.86 2.65
N GLU A 218 19.93 27.09 3.22
CA GLU A 218 18.48 27.28 3.07
C GLU A 218 17.88 27.75 4.40
N GLN A 219 16.87 28.61 4.34
CA GLN A 219 16.26 29.21 5.52
C GLN A 219 15.09 28.37 6.02
N MET A 220 14.99 28.27 7.34
CA MET A 220 13.95 27.54 8.04
C MET A 220 12.63 28.29 8.03
N ASN A 221 11.55 27.58 7.70
CA ASN A 221 10.19 28.02 7.93
C ASN A 221 9.66 27.40 9.23
N ALA A 222 9.31 28.19 10.23
CA ALA A 222 8.65 27.69 11.45
C ALA A 222 7.15 27.47 11.28
N ALA A 223 6.54 28.02 10.21
CA ALA A 223 5.17 27.71 9.84
C ALA A 223 5.11 26.42 8.99
N THR A 224 3.92 25.84 8.86
CA THR A 224 3.66 24.85 7.82
C THR A 224 3.61 25.56 6.46
N SER A 225 3.65 24.80 5.37
CA SER A 225 3.46 25.36 4.01
C SER A 225 2.05 25.14 3.47
N PHE A 226 1.11 24.79 4.35
CA PHE A 226 -0.29 24.52 4.02
C PHE A 226 -1.16 25.66 4.54
N LEU A 227 -2.27 25.94 3.86
CA LEU A 227 -3.31 26.79 4.43
C LEU A 227 -4.09 25.97 5.45
N ASP A 228 -3.63 25.97 6.69
CA ASP A 228 -4.13 25.12 7.79
C ASP A 228 -4.53 25.88 9.04
N ALA A 229 -4.51 27.22 8.99
CA ALA A 229 -4.85 28.10 10.08
C ALA A 229 -3.98 27.91 11.33
N GLY A 230 -2.69 27.69 11.13
CA GLY A 230 -1.64 27.65 12.14
C GLY A 230 -1.68 28.78 13.18
N PRO A 231 -1.97 30.06 12.83
CA PRO A 231 -2.13 31.14 13.82
C PRO A 231 -3.23 30.88 14.88
N ILE A 232 -4.15 29.96 14.59
CA ILE A 232 -5.22 29.54 15.50
C ILE A 232 -4.80 28.28 16.27
N TYR A 233 -4.28 27.28 15.57
CA TYR A 233 -4.17 25.92 16.08
C TYR A 233 -2.79 25.53 16.65
N HIS A 234 -1.72 26.28 16.35
CA HIS A 234 -0.35 25.90 16.76
C HIS A 234 0.02 26.24 18.21
N LEU A 235 -0.76 27.06 18.94
CA LEU A 235 -0.34 27.65 20.22
C LEU A 235 -1.42 27.72 21.33
N LYS A 236 -2.43 26.82 21.36
CA LYS A 236 -3.56 26.99 22.30
C LYS A 236 -3.88 25.78 23.16
N HIS A 237 -4.29 26.08 24.40
CA HIS A 237 -4.94 25.13 25.29
C HIS A 237 -6.38 24.90 24.81
N VAL A 238 -6.68 23.66 24.45
CA VAL A 238 -8.03 23.20 24.11
C VAL A 238 -8.68 22.64 25.38
N SER A 239 -9.91 23.04 25.66
CA SER A 239 -10.72 22.43 26.74
C SER A 239 -12.10 22.14 26.18
N ASP A 240 -12.54 20.89 26.32
CA ASP A 240 -13.81 20.41 25.78
C ASP A 240 -14.00 20.74 24.29
N GLY A 241 -12.95 20.59 23.49
CA GLY A 241 -12.95 20.91 22.06
C GLY A 241 -13.07 22.40 21.72
N LEU A 242 -13.23 23.29 22.71
CA LEU A 242 -13.27 24.73 22.53
C LEU A 242 -11.88 25.34 22.64
N LEU A 243 -11.62 26.35 21.81
CA LEU A 243 -10.43 27.19 21.91
C LEU A 243 -10.60 28.19 23.06
N GLN A 244 -9.67 28.16 24.01
CA GLN A 244 -9.63 29.12 25.12
C GLN A 244 -9.13 30.49 24.63
N LEU A 245 -10.01 31.49 24.68
CA LEU A 245 -9.69 32.87 24.35
C LEU A 245 -9.01 33.56 25.56
N ASN A 246 -7.73 33.25 25.80
CA ASN A 246 -6.97 33.96 26.84
C ASN A 246 -6.86 35.46 26.52
N SER A 247 -6.89 36.30 27.56
CA SER A 247 -6.77 37.77 27.50
C SER A 247 -5.46 38.31 26.90
N LEU A 248 -4.53 37.43 26.52
CA LEU A 248 -3.25 37.75 25.90
C LEU A 248 -3.39 38.26 24.44
N PHE A 249 -4.49 37.98 23.76
CA PHE A 249 -4.79 38.55 22.44
C PHE A 249 -5.59 39.85 22.61
N GLY A 250 -4.89 40.95 22.84
CA GLY A 250 -5.43 42.26 23.24
C GLY A 250 -6.35 42.99 22.26
N ASP A 251 -6.96 42.31 21.27
CA ASP A 251 -7.94 42.92 20.38
C ASP A 251 -9.08 41.94 20.03
N LYS A 252 -10.28 42.22 20.56
CA LYS A 252 -11.51 41.41 20.36
C LYS A 252 -11.90 41.28 18.89
N ASN A 253 -11.40 42.18 18.04
CA ASN A 253 -11.77 42.32 16.63
C ASN A 253 -10.70 41.80 15.66
N SER A 254 -9.60 41.19 16.13
CA SER A 254 -8.62 40.56 15.25
C SER A 254 -9.18 39.34 14.53
N LEU A 255 -8.72 39.07 13.30
CA LEU A 255 -9.12 37.87 12.55
C LEU A 255 -8.82 36.55 13.28
N ILE A 256 -7.73 36.49 14.06
CA ILE A 256 -7.44 35.32 14.91
C ILE A 256 -8.55 35.09 15.94
N SER A 257 -9.03 36.16 16.58
CA SER A 257 -10.18 36.12 17.50
C SER A 257 -11.46 35.72 16.77
N ILE A 258 -11.71 36.27 15.59
CA ILE A 258 -12.91 35.98 14.77
C ILE A 258 -12.94 34.51 14.35
N PHE A 259 -11.87 33.97 13.77
CA PHE A 259 -11.81 32.56 13.37
C PHE A 259 -11.71 31.59 14.56
N SER A 260 -11.30 32.07 15.74
CA SER A 260 -11.43 31.27 16.97
C SER A 260 -12.89 31.21 17.46
N LYS A 261 -13.66 32.30 17.27
CA LYS A 261 -15.11 32.37 17.59
C LYS A 261 -15.96 31.52 16.64
N GLU A 262 -15.86 31.72 15.32
CA GLU A 262 -15.26 30.68 14.50
C GLU A 262 -15.54 29.21 14.80
N HIS A 263 -14.42 28.56 15.04
CA HIS A 263 -14.30 27.22 15.57
C HIS A 263 -15.27 26.95 16.73
N ASN A 264 -15.35 27.83 17.74
CA ASN A 264 -16.20 27.60 18.90
C ASN A 264 -17.70 27.56 18.54
N TYR A 265 -18.16 28.41 17.62
CA TYR A 265 -19.51 28.41 17.07
C TYR A 265 -19.81 27.06 16.39
N VAL A 266 -18.88 26.56 15.57
CA VAL A 266 -19.00 25.23 14.93
C VAL A 266 -19.06 24.11 15.97
N VAL A 267 -18.16 24.12 16.96
CA VAL A 267 -18.13 23.12 18.04
C VAL A 267 -19.44 23.09 18.82
N GLU A 268 -20.00 24.25 19.16
CA GLU A 268 -21.27 24.34 19.88
C GLU A 268 -22.45 23.77 19.08
N HIS A 269 -22.50 24.05 17.77
CA HIS A 269 -23.55 23.53 16.89
C HIS A 269 -23.39 22.02 16.64
N LEU A 270 -22.17 21.55 16.41
CA LEU A 270 -21.89 20.11 16.30
C LEU A 270 -22.21 19.37 17.60
N ARG A 271 -21.90 19.96 18.76
CA ARG A 271 -22.25 19.37 20.07
C ARG A 271 -23.76 19.31 20.28
N HIS A 272 -24.51 20.33 19.85
CA HIS A 272 -25.97 20.33 19.96
C HIS A 272 -26.60 19.25 19.06
N LEU A 273 -26.09 19.08 17.85
CA LEU A 273 -26.59 18.06 16.90
C LEU A 273 -26.10 16.65 17.22
N TYR A 274 -24.88 16.52 17.75
CA TYR A 274 -24.20 15.26 18.03
C TYR A 274 -23.67 15.23 19.47
N PRO A 275 -24.56 15.14 20.48
CA PRO A 275 -24.17 15.24 21.89
C PRO A 275 -23.27 14.09 22.40
N ARG A 276 -23.02 13.06 21.57
CA ARG A 276 -22.19 11.91 21.91
C ARG A 276 -20.75 12.00 21.39
N LEU A 277 -20.45 12.95 20.49
CA LEU A 277 -19.09 13.14 20.01
C LEU A 277 -18.19 13.65 21.15
N ASP A 278 -17.01 13.08 21.24
CA ASP A 278 -16.01 13.50 22.21
C ASP A 278 -15.36 14.83 21.84
N SER A 279 -14.72 15.44 22.83
CA SER A 279 -14.09 16.75 22.72
C SER A 279 -12.98 16.82 21.66
N GLN A 280 -12.26 15.72 21.41
CA GLN A 280 -11.19 15.68 20.39
C GLN A 280 -11.78 15.60 18.99
N THR A 281 -12.80 14.77 18.78
CA THR A 281 -13.48 14.67 17.48
C THR A 281 -14.21 15.96 17.12
N LEU A 282 -14.89 16.59 18.10
CA LEU A 282 -15.51 17.90 17.91
C LEU A 282 -14.48 18.96 17.48
N PHE A 283 -13.30 18.94 18.12
CA PHE A 283 -12.20 19.84 17.77
C PHE A 283 -11.68 19.62 16.35
N GLU A 284 -11.37 18.38 15.97
CA GLU A 284 -10.82 18.10 14.63
C GLU A 284 -11.84 18.34 13.50
N GLU A 285 -13.12 18.05 13.71
CA GLU A 285 -14.17 18.33 12.73
C GLU A 285 -14.45 19.85 12.60
N ALA A 286 -14.46 20.59 13.70
CA ALA A 286 -14.56 22.05 13.66
C ALA A 286 -13.33 22.69 13.02
N LYS A 287 -12.13 22.16 13.30
CA LYS A 287 -10.87 22.56 12.67
C LYS A 287 -10.92 22.34 11.16
N LYS A 288 -11.37 21.15 10.72
CA LYS A 288 -11.56 20.82 9.30
C LYS A 288 -12.52 21.79 8.62
N PHE A 289 -13.65 22.12 9.26
CA PHE A 289 -14.62 23.08 8.73
C PHE A 289 -14.03 24.48 8.53
N VAL A 290 -13.42 25.04 9.57
CA VAL A 290 -12.87 26.40 9.53
C VAL A 290 -11.72 26.51 8.54
N ILE A 291 -10.87 25.48 8.42
CA ILE A 291 -9.81 25.44 7.39
C ILE A 291 -10.43 25.46 5.99
N ALA A 292 -11.49 24.70 5.73
CA ALA A 292 -12.19 24.72 4.45
C ALA A 292 -12.77 26.11 4.13
N GLU A 293 -13.34 26.81 5.12
CA GLU A 293 -13.81 28.19 4.92
C GLU A 293 -12.66 29.15 4.58
N ILE A 294 -11.53 29.07 5.28
CA ILE A 294 -10.35 29.93 5.03
C ILE A 294 -9.78 29.67 3.63
N GLN A 295 -9.68 28.40 3.22
CA GLN A 295 -9.22 28.02 1.90
C GLN A 295 -10.17 28.55 0.82
N HIS A 296 -11.49 28.38 0.99
CA HIS A 296 -12.47 28.90 0.05
C HIS A 296 -12.43 30.44 -0.06
N ILE A 297 -12.41 31.16 1.08
CA ILE A 297 -12.32 32.62 1.10
C ILE A 297 -11.03 33.12 0.43
N THR A 298 -9.91 32.41 0.65
CA THR A 298 -8.63 32.75 0.02
C THR A 298 -8.75 32.72 -1.51
N TYR A 299 -9.23 31.62 -2.09
CA TYR A 299 -9.22 31.43 -3.54
C TYR A 299 -10.35 32.13 -4.27
N GLU A 300 -11.53 32.22 -3.68
CA GLU A 300 -12.72 32.75 -4.34
C GLU A 300 -12.93 34.25 -4.08
N HIS A 301 -12.46 34.78 -2.94
CA HIS A 301 -12.73 36.18 -2.56
C HIS A 301 -11.47 37.04 -2.45
N PHE A 302 -10.39 36.54 -1.85
CA PHE A 302 -9.19 37.34 -1.60
C PHE A 302 -8.25 37.41 -2.81
N LEU A 303 -7.88 36.27 -3.40
CA LEU A 303 -6.94 36.21 -4.52
C LEU A 303 -7.42 36.93 -5.78
N PRO A 304 -8.71 36.91 -6.17
CA PRO A 304 -9.18 37.68 -7.32
C PRO A 304 -8.95 39.19 -7.17
N ILE A 305 -9.11 39.74 -5.96
CA ILE A 305 -8.81 41.16 -5.67
C ILE A 305 -7.29 41.40 -5.74
N LEU A 306 -6.51 40.46 -5.19
CA LEU A 306 -5.06 40.60 -5.10
C LEU A 306 -4.39 40.50 -6.47
N LEU A 307 -4.74 39.49 -7.26
CA LEU A 307 -4.02 39.07 -8.47
C LEU A 307 -4.70 39.52 -9.77
N GLY A 308 -6.01 39.79 -9.74
CA GLY A 308 -6.84 40.01 -10.92
C GLY A 308 -7.11 38.72 -11.71
N ASP A 309 -8.20 38.72 -12.48
CA ASP A 309 -8.70 37.54 -13.20
C ASP A 309 -7.69 36.97 -14.21
N GLU A 310 -6.95 37.85 -14.91
CA GLU A 310 -5.94 37.43 -15.89
C GLU A 310 -4.84 36.58 -15.26
N THR A 311 -4.34 36.99 -14.09
CA THR A 311 -3.33 36.24 -13.34
C THR A 311 -3.91 34.95 -12.77
N MET A 312 -5.13 35.00 -12.22
CA MET A 312 -5.83 33.81 -11.70
C MET A 312 -5.96 32.73 -12.78
N GLN A 313 -6.33 33.12 -14.00
CA GLN A 313 -6.46 32.22 -15.15
C GLN A 313 -5.10 31.73 -15.66
N LYS A 314 -4.11 32.62 -15.81
CA LYS A 314 -2.76 32.29 -16.29
C LYS A 314 -2.08 31.19 -15.46
N TYR A 315 -2.32 31.16 -14.15
CA TYR A 315 -1.72 30.19 -13.23
C TYR A 315 -2.69 29.07 -12.78
N HIS A 316 -3.84 28.95 -13.44
CA HIS A 316 -4.84 27.90 -13.19
C HIS A 316 -5.34 27.83 -11.74
N LEU A 317 -5.42 28.98 -11.05
CA LEU A 317 -5.86 29.02 -9.65
C LEU A 317 -7.36 28.75 -9.47
N THR A 318 -8.12 28.72 -10.58
CA THR A 318 -9.56 28.41 -10.65
C THR A 318 -9.89 27.07 -11.34
N SER A 319 -8.88 26.30 -11.78
CA SER A 319 -9.09 25.03 -12.51
C SER A 319 -9.35 23.85 -11.55
N GLU A 320 -10.24 22.92 -11.95
CA GLU A 320 -10.57 21.68 -11.21
C GLU A 320 -9.62 20.50 -11.53
N SER A 321 -8.79 20.57 -12.58
CA SER A 321 -7.96 19.45 -13.04
C SER A 321 -6.51 19.50 -12.52
N MET A 322 -5.95 18.34 -12.14
CA MET A 322 -4.53 18.14 -11.85
C MET A 322 -3.91 17.04 -12.72
N ASP A 323 -2.70 17.29 -13.22
CA ASP A 323 -1.83 16.26 -13.83
C ASP A 323 -0.68 15.80 -12.90
N GLU A 324 -0.18 16.59 -11.92
CA GLU A 324 0.90 16.17 -10.99
C GLU A 324 0.91 16.93 -9.63
N LEU A 325 1.30 16.25 -8.55
CA LEU A 325 1.43 16.82 -7.18
C LEU A 325 2.65 17.74 -7.07
N HIS A 326 2.44 19.04 -6.88
CA HIS A 326 3.52 20.03 -6.71
C HIS A 326 4.19 19.96 -5.33
N ASN A 327 5.45 20.43 -5.22
CA ASN A 327 6.14 20.58 -3.94
C ASN A 327 5.44 21.67 -3.08
N PRO A 328 4.86 21.31 -1.91
CA PRO A 328 4.09 22.24 -1.08
C PRO A 328 4.94 23.28 -0.35
N ASN A 329 6.26 23.09 -0.20
CA ASN A 329 7.10 24.01 0.58
C ASN A 329 6.95 25.47 0.10
N THR A 330 6.73 26.39 1.04
CA THR A 330 6.56 27.83 0.78
C THR A 330 7.74 28.39 0.01
N LEU A 331 7.49 29.24 -0.99
CA LEU A 331 8.52 29.94 -1.76
C LEU A 331 9.32 30.88 -0.86
N ASN A 332 10.64 30.85 -0.98
CA ASN A 332 11.53 31.67 -0.17
C ASN A 332 11.28 33.18 -0.40
N GLU A 333 11.00 33.57 -1.64
CA GLU A 333 10.66 34.96 -1.97
C GLU A 333 9.38 35.43 -1.29
N PHE A 334 8.37 34.57 -1.20
CA PHE A 334 7.13 34.86 -0.47
C PHE A 334 7.43 35.03 1.03
N GLY A 335 8.08 34.05 1.65
CA GLY A 335 8.35 34.07 3.09
C GLY A 335 9.30 35.19 3.53
N ALA A 336 10.33 35.48 2.74
CA ALA A 336 11.32 36.49 3.10
C ALA A 336 10.82 37.92 2.87
N VAL A 337 10.13 38.19 1.76
CA VAL A 337 9.93 39.56 1.26
C VAL A 337 8.51 39.79 0.71
N VAL A 338 8.11 39.06 -0.34
CA VAL A 338 6.92 39.38 -1.15
C VAL A 338 5.62 39.21 -0.38
N GLY A 339 5.52 38.20 0.49
CA GLY A 339 4.32 37.96 1.30
C GLY A 339 3.99 39.09 2.28
N GLN A 340 4.95 39.98 2.58
CA GLN A 340 4.76 41.14 3.45
C GLN A 340 4.43 42.44 2.71
N PHE A 341 4.08 42.37 1.41
CA PHE A 341 3.76 43.56 0.60
C PHE A 341 2.71 44.48 1.26
N TYR A 342 1.74 43.89 1.99
CA TYR A 342 0.64 44.61 2.61
C TYR A 342 1.07 45.66 3.65
N LYS A 343 2.25 45.48 4.26
CA LYS A 343 2.81 46.46 5.21
C LYS A 343 3.12 47.82 4.55
N PHE A 344 3.22 47.85 3.22
CA PHE A 344 3.42 49.06 2.42
C PHE A 344 2.12 49.57 1.77
N MET A 345 0.95 49.24 2.31
CA MET A 345 -0.35 49.72 1.80
C MET A 345 -1.07 50.71 2.76
N ILE A 346 -0.45 51.09 3.89
CA ILE A 346 -1.13 51.79 5.01
C ILE A 346 -0.99 53.33 4.94
N HIS A 347 -1.79 54.02 4.13
CA HIS A 347 -2.33 55.38 4.40
C HIS A 347 -3.25 55.84 3.27
N GLY A 348 -4.55 55.92 3.59
CA GLY A 348 -5.58 56.49 2.75
C GLY A 348 -6.95 56.25 3.36
N SER A 349 -7.42 57.19 4.18
CA SER A 349 -8.76 57.24 4.80
C SER A 349 -9.10 56.13 5.80
N ILE A 350 -8.48 56.17 6.99
CA ILE A 350 -9.12 55.70 8.23
C ILE A 350 -8.99 56.85 9.23
N ASP A 351 -9.70 57.95 8.95
CA ASP A 351 -10.05 58.92 9.98
C ASP A 351 -11.29 58.36 10.72
N ASP A 352 -11.27 58.48 12.04
CA ASP A 352 -12.20 57.90 13.03
C ASP A 352 -12.13 56.38 13.26
N VAL A 353 -11.37 55.96 14.28
CA VAL A 353 -11.92 55.34 15.51
C VAL A 353 -10.77 55.10 16.51
N SER A 354 -10.88 55.81 17.64
CA SER A 354 -10.27 55.62 18.96
C SER A 354 -8.88 54.98 19.08
N GLU A 355 -7.97 55.79 19.61
CA GLU A 355 -6.85 55.41 20.47
C GLU A 355 -7.22 54.26 21.43
N ASN A 356 -6.92 53.00 21.07
CA ASN A 356 -6.60 51.88 21.99
C ASN A 356 -6.47 50.54 21.24
N THR A 357 -5.54 50.45 20.28
CA THR A 357 -5.13 49.14 19.70
C THR A 357 -3.69 48.82 20.08
N PHE A 358 -3.55 47.98 21.09
CA PHE A 358 -2.31 47.66 21.81
C PHE A 358 -1.54 46.47 21.18
N ILE A 359 -1.47 46.35 19.84
CA ILE A 359 -0.74 45.25 19.16
C ILE A 359 0.30 45.74 18.12
N PHE A 360 0.57 47.05 18.05
CA PHE A 360 1.75 47.57 17.31
C PHE A 360 2.93 47.96 18.21
N ARG A 361 2.91 47.59 19.50
CA ARG A 361 4.06 47.72 20.42
C ARG A 361 4.57 46.35 20.87
N HIS A 362 5.22 45.64 19.96
CA HIS A 362 6.49 44.98 20.30
C HIS A 362 7.57 45.62 19.44
N ALA A 363 7.74 46.93 19.69
CA ALA A 363 8.99 47.63 19.49
C ALA A 363 9.97 47.09 20.53
N LEU A 364 10.62 45.99 20.21
CA LEU A 364 11.92 45.64 20.78
C LEU A 364 12.86 45.53 19.57
N PHE A 365 13.65 46.59 19.38
CA PHE A 365 14.70 46.78 18.37
C PHE A 365 14.26 47.08 16.93
N GLU A 366 13.65 48.24 16.68
CA GLU A 366 13.77 48.86 15.35
C GLU A 366 14.40 50.26 15.46
N LYS A 367 15.74 50.26 15.47
CA LYS A 367 16.54 51.40 15.01
C LYS A 367 16.51 51.55 13.47
N HIS A 368 15.89 50.60 12.75
CA HIS A 368 15.86 50.51 11.29
C HIS A 368 14.45 50.67 10.74
N SER A 369 14.34 51.11 9.48
CA SER A 369 13.05 51.09 8.77
C SER A 369 12.67 49.64 8.39
N LEU A 370 11.37 49.33 8.34
CA LEU A 370 10.83 48.06 7.84
C LEU A 370 11.45 47.65 6.48
N LEU A 371 11.67 48.62 5.59
CA LEU A 371 12.27 48.38 4.27
C LEU A 371 13.73 47.92 4.39
N SER A 372 14.51 48.53 5.29
CA SER A 372 15.91 48.14 5.54
C SER A 372 15.98 46.69 6.03
N ASN A 373 15.09 46.28 6.94
CA ASN A 373 15.01 44.92 7.44
C ASN A 373 14.65 43.90 6.35
N LEU A 374 13.71 44.23 5.45
CA LEU A 374 13.34 43.36 4.33
C LEU A 374 14.45 43.25 3.27
N ILE A 375 15.20 44.32 3.02
CA ILE A 375 16.37 44.28 2.12
C ILE A 375 17.45 43.36 2.69
N LEU A 376 17.81 43.55 3.96
CA LEU A 376 18.81 42.72 4.64
C LEU A 376 18.38 41.25 4.68
N ARG A 377 17.10 40.99 4.96
CA ARG A 377 16.54 39.64 4.90
C ARG A 377 16.60 39.04 3.51
N GLY A 378 16.26 39.80 2.47
CA GLY A 378 16.39 39.34 1.08
C GLY A 378 17.84 38.97 0.72
N ARG A 379 18.81 39.75 1.21
CA ARG A 379 20.25 39.49 1.00
C ARG A 379 20.77 38.29 1.80
N ASP A 380 20.31 38.08 3.04
CA ASP A 380 20.62 36.90 3.87
C ASP A 380 19.99 35.61 3.31
N HIS A 381 18.78 35.71 2.76
CA HIS A 381 18.12 34.61 2.07
C HIS A 381 18.69 34.35 0.66
N GLY A 382 19.63 35.19 0.18
CA GLY A 382 20.24 35.06 -1.13
C GLY A 382 19.22 35.14 -2.28
N LEU A 383 18.19 35.98 -2.13
CA LEU A 383 17.13 36.09 -3.13
C LEU A 383 17.67 36.60 -4.48
N ALA A 384 17.07 36.11 -5.57
CA ALA A 384 17.37 36.59 -6.91
C ALA A 384 16.96 38.06 -7.07
N THR A 385 17.65 38.77 -7.97
CA THR A 385 17.35 40.19 -8.20
C THR A 385 16.05 40.36 -8.96
N TYR A 386 15.49 41.57 -8.92
CA TYR A 386 14.27 41.91 -9.66
C TYR A 386 14.35 41.47 -11.14
N SER A 387 15.48 41.77 -11.81
CA SER A 387 15.66 41.41 -13.22
C SER A 387 15.55 39.91 -13.52
N GLN A 388 15.97 39.05 -12.58
CA GLN A 388 15.90 37.59 -12.75
C GLN A 388 14.47 37.09 -12.58
N TRP A 389 13.70 37.72 -11.69
CA TRP A 389 12.29 37.38 -11.48
C TRP A 389 11.40 37.87 -12.62
N VAL A 390 11.68 39.03 -13.20
CA VAL A 390 10.97 39.46 -14.43
C VAL A 390 11.16 38.45 -15.56
N GLU A 391 12.39 37.95 -15.75
CA GLU A 391 12.69 36.93 -16.75
C GLU A 391 11.94 35.61 -16.48
N GLU A 392 11.99 35.11 -15.24
CA GLU A 392 11.27 33.89 -14.81
C GLU A 392 9.74 34.01 -14.98
N CYS A 393 9.20 35.21 -14.75
CA CYS A 393 7.76 35.48 -14.88
C CYS A 393 7.29 35.76 -16.33
N GLY A 394 8.20 35.69 -17.30
CA GLY A 394 7.91 35.86 -18.73
C GLY A 394 7.90 37.31 -19.21
N GLY A 395 8.46 38.25 -18.44
CA GLY A 395 8.57 39.68 -18.80
C GLY A 395 9.74 40.03 -19.73
N GLY A 396 10.54 39.05 -20.16
CA GLY A 396 11.70 39.24 -21.03
C GLY A 396 13.01 39.57 -20.28
N TYR A 397 14.12 39.63 -21.02
CA TYR A 397 15.47 39.78 -20.45
C TYR A 397 15.88 41.25 -20.30
N ILE A 398 16.07 41.70 -19.05
CA ILE A 398 16.48 43.08 -18.72
C ILE A 398 18.02 43.22 -18.75
N LYS A 399 18.56 43.99 -19.70
CA LYS A 399 20.00 44.25 -19.87
C LYS A 399 20.44 45.59 -19.28
N SER A 400 19.57 46.59 -19.34
CA SER A 400 19.85 47.97 -18.99
C SER A 400 18.64 48.66 -18.36
N TRP A 401 18.84 49.87 -17.83
CA TRP A 401 17.75 50.69 -17.31
C TRP A 401 16.74 51.12 -18.37
N ASP A 402 17.09 51.06 -19.67
CA ASP A 402 16.22 51.46 -20.78
C ASP A 402 15.19 50.38 -21.14
N ASP A 403 15.38 49.15 -20.64
CA ASP A 403 14.43 48.04 -20.82
C ASP A 403 13.24 48.12 -19.83
N ILE A 404 13.21 49.15 -18.95
CA ILE A 404 12.19 49.38 -17.94
C ILE A 404 11.40 50.65 -18.29
N PHE A 405 10.14 50.51 -18.67
CA PHE A 405 9.25 51.64 -18.97
C PHE A 405 8.37 52.01 -17.77
N GLU A 406 8.24 53.32 -17.51
CA GLU A 406 7.25 53.94 -16.59
C GLU A 406 7.19 53.41 -15.14
N LEU A 407 8.32 53.39 -14.42
CA LEU A 407 8.31 53.17 -12.95
C LEU A 407 8.46 54.48 -12.17
N LYS A 408 7.65 54.64 -11.11
CA LYS A 408 7.80 55.75 -10.15
C LYS A 408 9.15 55.60 -9.42
N HIS A 409 9.82 56.74 -9.15
CA HIS A 409 11.12 56.80 -8.45
C HIS A 409 12.32 56.14 -9.16
N LEU A 410 12.18 55.74 -10.43
CA LEU A 410 13.25 55.12 -11.23
C LEU A 410 14.56 55.93 -11.20
N THR A 411 14.47 57.27 -11.24
CA THR A 411 15.61 58.18 -11.19
C THR A 411 16.40 58.13 -9.87
N LYS A 412 15.74 57.86 -8.73
CA LYS A 412 16.40 57.73 -7.42
C LYS A 412 17.09 56.37 -7.28
N ILE A 413 16.43 55.30 -7.73
CA ILE A 413 16.99 53.94 -7.68
C ILE A 413 18.19 53.82 -8.63
N LYS A 414 18.14 54.43 -9.83
CA LYS A 414 19.25 54.48 -10.80
C LYS A 414 20.51 55.18 -10.25
N LYS A 415 20.37 56.11 -9.29
CA LYS A 415 21.52 56.74 -8.61
C LYS A 415 22.18 55.82 -7.58
N LEU A 416 21.40 54.98 -6.92
CA LEU A 416 21.89 54.03 -5.91
C LEU A 416 22.49 52.78 -6.56
N PHE A 417 21.88 52.28 -7.63
CA PHE A 417 22.29 51.06 -8.32
C PHE A 417 22.79 51.40 -9.74
N PRO A 418 24.11 51.37 -9.99
CA PRO A 418 24.65 51.62 -11.33
C PRO A 418 24.15 50.63 -12.40
N ASN A 419 23.78 49.42 -11.99
CA ASN A 419 23.28 48.36 -12.87
C ASN A 419 21.92 47.85 -12.37
N VAL A 420 20.92 47.83 -13.26
CA VAL A 420 19.56 47.34 -12.99
C VAL A 420 19.54 45.89 -12.50
N ARG A 421 20.53 45.08 -12.90
CA ARG A 421 20.62 43.66 -12.53
C ARG A 421 21.05 43.41 -11.09
N ASP A 422 21.51 44.46 -10.40
CA ASP A 422 21.96 44.41 -9.01
C ASP A 422 20.85 44.82 -8.02
N VAL A 423 19.68 45.22 -8.51
CA VAL A 423 18.60 45.79 -7.70
C VAL A 423 17.85 44.71 -6.91
N ASP A 424 17.69 44.93 -5.61
CA ASP A 424 16.94 44.04 -4.70
C ASP A 424 15.47 43.91 -5.13
N LEU A 425 14.92 42.68 -5.09
CA LEU A 425 13.57 42.33 -5.58
C LEU A 425 12.46 43.24 -5.03
N ILE A 426 12.50 43.57 -3.73
CA ILE A 426 11.48 44.38 -3.06
C ILE A 426 11.35 45.78 -3.66
N LEU A 427 12.44 46.38 -4.15
CA LEU A 427 12.48 47.78 -4.53
C LEU A 427 11.69 48.05 -5.81
N LEU A 428 11.98 47.28 -6.86
CA LEU A 428 11.32 47.46 -8.15
C LEU A 428 9.98 46.71 -8.22
N GLY A 429 9.82 45.60 -7.51
CA GLY A 429 8.52 44.93 -7.41
C GLY A 429 7.44 45.80 -6.75
N LEU A 430 7.79 46.54 -5.70
CA LEU A 430 6.92 47.58 -5.12
C LEU A 430 6.82 48.86 -5.97
N ALA A 431 7.59 48.99 -7.06
CA ALA A 431 7.55 50.15 -7.98
C ALA A 431 6.73 49.87 -9.25
N GLU A 432 6.44 48.60 -9.58
CA GLU A 432 5.64 48.18 -10.74
C GLU A 432 4.18 48.66 -10.69
N ASN A 433 3.66 49.16 -11.81
CA ASN A 433 2.24 49.49 -11.91
C ASN A 433 1.38 48.22 -11.82
N PRO A 434 0.22 48.25 -11.13
CA PRO A 434 -0.66 47.10 -11.06
C PRO A 434 -1.18 46.65 -12.43
N VAL A 435 -1.41 45.34 -12.58
CA VAL A 435 -2.11 44.78 -13.74
C VAL A 435 -3.59 45.19 -13.67
N TYR A 436 -4.28 45.30 -14.82
CA TYR A 436 -5.70 45.66 -14.84
C TYR A 436 -6.53 44.69 -13.97
N GLY A 437 -7.31 45.23 -13.03
CA GLY A 437 -8.11 44.43 -12.09
C GLY A 437 -7.33 43.87 -10.88
N SER A 438 -6.03 44.12 -10.79
CA SER A 438 -5.15 43.72 -9.68
C SER A 438 -4.72 44.92 -8.84
N ILE A 439 -4.28 44.68 -7.60
CA ILE A 439 -3.67 45.71 -6.74
C ILE A 439 -2.13 45.67 -6.73
N ILE A 440 -1.52 44.64 -7.32
CA ILE A 440 -0.06 44.47 -7.39
C ILE A 440 0.45 44.36 -8.84
N GLY A 441 1.73 44.67 -9.02
CA GLY A 441 2.42 44.55 -10.30
C GLY A 441 2.66 43.11 -10.74
N PRO A 442 3.02 42.90 -12.03
CA PRO A 442 3.15 41.58 -12.65
C PRO A 442 4.18 40.66 -11.97
N THR A 443 5.29 41.18 -11.44
CA THR A 443 6.32 40.36 -10.80
C THR A 443 5.86 39.84 -9.44
N PHE A 444 5.29 40.71 -8.60
CA PHE A 444 4.72 40.26 -7.32
C PHE A 444 3.49 39.37 -7.55
N GLY A 445 2.66 39.69 -8.55
CA GLY A 445 1.52 38.86 -8.96
C GLY A 445 1.94 37.45 -9.36
N CYS A 446 2.98 37.30 -10.16
CA CYS A 446 3.56 36.02 -10.53
C CYS A 446 4.06 35.21 -9.32
N ILE A 447 4.84 35.82 -8.41
CA ILE A 447 5.39 35.12 -7.24
C ILE A 447 4.27 34.67 -6.30
N LEU A 448 3.28 35.53 -6.05
CA LEU A 448 2.12 35.21 -5.22
C LEU A 448 1.27 34.12 -5.88
N ALA A 449 1.02 34.21 -7.18
CA ALA A 449 0.27 33.18 -7.92
C ALA A 449 0.97 31.81 -7.83
N LEU A 450 2.30 31.75 -8.01
CA LEU A 450 3.08 30.52 -7.84
C LEU A 450 3.04 29.98 -6.40
N GLN A 451 3.05 30.86 -5.39
CA GLN A 451 2.93 30.44 -3.99
C GLN A 451 1.56 29.80 -3.73
N TYR A 452 0.47 30.43 -4.15
CA TYR A 452 -0.87 29.87 -3.95
C TYR A 452 -1.10 28.64 -4.85
N GLN A 453 -0.55 28.60 -6.06
CA GLN A 453 -0.53 27.38 -6.86
C GLN A 453 0.05 26.20 -6.06
N LYS A 454 1.15 26.40 -5.34
CA LYS A 454 1.73 25.37 -4.45
C LYS A 454 0.82 24.97 -3.29
N THR A 455 0.09 25.89 -2.68
CA THR A 455 -0.78 25.56 -1.54
C THR A 455 -2.03 24.78 -1.97
N ARG A 456 -2.64 25.10 -3.12
CA ARG A 456 -3.78 24.32 -3.66
C ARG A 456 -3.35 22.95 -4.18
N PHE A 457 -2.27 22.94 -4.95
CA PHE A 457 -1.87 21.74 -5.70
C PHE A 457 -0.95 20.80 -4.91
N GLY A 458 -0.21 21.32 -3.93
CA GLY A 458 0.64 20.53 -3.04
C GLY A 458 -0.03 20.04 -1.75
N ASP A 459 -1.21 20.52 -1.39
CA ASP A 459 -1.98 20.08 -0.22
C ASP A 459 -2.90 18.90 -0.59
N ALA A 460 -2.63 17.72 -0.03
CA ALA A 460 -3.52 16.57 -0.19
C ALA A 460 -4.86 16.81 0.51
N TYR A 461 -4.86 17.55 1.63
CA TYR A 461 -6.03 17.85 2.45
C TYR A 461 -6.77 19.12 2.00
N PHE A 462 -6.52 19.63 0.79
CA PHE A 462 -7.23 20.81 0.26
C PHE A 462 -8.74 20.53 0.19
N TYR A 463 -9.56 21.51 0.55
CA TYR A 463 -10.96 21.29 0.92
C TYR A 463 -11.82 20.65 -0.18
N ASP A 464 -11.52 20.88 -1.46
CA ASP A 464 -12.28 20.30 -2.58
C ASP A 464 -11.92 18.85 -2.90
N ARG A 465 -10.91 18.26 -2.25
CA ARG A 465 -10.44 16.88 -2.50
C ARG A 465 -11.05 15.82 -1.60
N HIS A 466 -11.37 16.18 -0.36
CA HIS A 466 -11.80 15.25 0.69
C HIS A 466 -13.19 15.52 1.25
N LEU A 467 -13.86 16.58 0.80
CA LEU A 467 -15.25 16.86 1.14
C LEU A 467 -16.17 16.20 0.12
N ASN A 468 -17.27 15.61 0.60
CA ASN A 468 -18.32 15.11 -0.29
C ASN A 468 -19.14 16.29 -0.88
N GLU A 469 -20.07 15.99 -1.80
CA GLU A 469 -20.85 17.02 -2.49
C GLU A 469 -21.68 17.90 -1.53
N ASP A 470 -22.25 17.31 -0.47
CA ASP A 470 -23.04 18.04 0.53
C ASP A 470 -22.18 19.00 1.36
N GLN A 471 -21.02 18.53 1.81
CA GLN A 471 -20.03 19.33 2.54
C GLN A 471 -19.47 20.45 1.67
N LEU A 472 -19.16 20.17 0.39
CA LEU A 472 -18.65 21.16 -0.54
C LEU A 472 -19.70 22.21 -0.86
N SER A 473 -20.96 21.79 -1.08
CA SER A 473 -22.08 22.71 -1.26
C SER A 473 -22.29 23.59 -0.02
N LEU A 474 -22.13 23.02 1.18
CA LEU A 474 -22.25 23.77 2.42
C LEU A 474 -21.19 24.88 2.47
N ILE A 475 -19.90 24.54 2.30
CA ILE A 475 -18.80 25.52 2.27
C ILE A 475 -19.01 26.59 1.19
N LYS A 476 -19.30 26.20 -0.05
CA LYS A 476 -19.52 27.15 -1.18
C LYS A 476 -20.69 28.11 -0.92
N SER A 477 -21.68 27.71 -0.12
CA SER A 477 -22.86 28.52 0.18
C SER A 477 -22.72 29.39 1.44
N SER A 478 -21.85 29.02 2.38
CA SER A 478 -21.75 29.68 3.70
C SER A 478 -20.44 30.44 3.93
N ALA A 479 -19.37 30.12 3.20
CA ALA A 479 -18.02 30.62 3.48
C ALA A 479 -17.74 31.99 2.81
N SER A 480 -17.99 33.06 3.55
CA SER A 480 -17.50 34.40 3.21
C SER A 480 -17.06 35.11 4.49
N LEU A 481 -16.11 36.05 4.41
CA LEU A 481 -15.73 36.81 5.60
C LEU A 481 -16.91 37.61 6.17
N SER A 482 -17.80 38.09 5.29
CA SER A 482 -19.01 38.83 5.67
C SER A 482 -20.01 37.96 6.46
N SER A 483 -20.24 36.72 6.03
CA SER A 483 -21.12 35.77 6.74
C SER A 483 -20.52 35.35 8.08
N ILE A 484 -19.20 35.12 8.16
CA ILE A 484 -18.45 34.84 9.40
C ILE A 484 -18.61 35.98 10.41
N LEU A 485 -18.44 37.23 9.97
CA LEU A 485 -18.58 38.43 10.81
C LEU A 485 -20.02 38.61 11.33
N CYS A 486 -21.02 38.39 10.47
CA CYS A 486 -22.43 38.49 10.84
C CYS A 486 -22.85 37.37 11.81
N ARG A 487 -22.50 36.11 11.55
CA ARG A 487 -22.94 34.96 12.36
C ARG A 487 -22.31 34.93 13.75
N ASN A 488 -21.08 35.44 13.89
CA ASN A 488 -20.41 35.60 15.17
C ASN A 488 -20.78 36.89 15.93
N GLY A 489 -21.77 37.65 15.44
CA GLY A 489 -22.25 38.87 16.09
C GLY A 489 -21.18 39.97 16.21
N ILE A 490 -20.20 39.99 15.31
CA ILE A 490 -19.11 40.98 15.33
C ILE A 490 -19.64 42.34 14.84
N VAL A 491 -20.57 42.33 13.89
CA VAL A 491 -21.18 43.52 13.28
C VAL A 491 -22.70 43.31 13.10
N SER A 492 -23.47 44.40 13.07
CA SER A 492 -24.92 44.36 12.84
C SER A 492 -25.31 44.61 11.37
N GLN A 493 -24.43 45.24 10.60
CA GLN A 493 -24.56 45.49 9.16
C GLN A 493 -23.21 45.24 8.48
N GLN A 494 -23.24 44.62 7.30
CA GLN A 494 -22.03 44.28 6.53
C GLN A 494 -22.30 44.27 5.03
N GLN A 495 -21.33 44.71 4.23
CA GLN A 495 -21.37 44.61 2.76
C GLN A 495 -20.98 43.21 2.26
N SER A 496 -21.43 42.85 1.06
CA SER A 496 -21.25 41.50 0.49
C SER A 496 -19.79 41.04 0.48
N ASN A 497 -18.86 41.92 0.08
CA ASN A 497 -17.43 41.68 0.10
C ASN A 497 -16.76 42.57 1.17
N SER A 498 -16.42 41.96 2.30
CA SER A 498 -15.79 42.63 3.45
C SER A 498 -14.39 43.18 3.15
N PHE A 499 -13.74 42.79 2.05
CA PHE A 499 -12.41 43.27 1.68
C PHE A 499 -12.41 44.60 0.94
N ILE A 500 -13.54 44.97 0.31
CA ILE A 500 -13.69 46.21 -0.45
C ILE A 500 -14.57 47.17 0.35
N ALA A 501 -14.21 48.45 0.35
CA ALA A 501 -14.99 49.50 1.00
C ALA A 501 -16.40 49.57 0.38
N PRO A 502 -17.41 49.99 1.16
CA PRO A 502 -18.76 50.07 0.65
C PRO A 502 -18.88 51.09 -0.48
N ASP A 503 -19.66 50.73 -1.50
CA ASP A 503 -20.03 51.62 -2.60
C ASP A 503 -21.56 51.77 -2.70
N GLY A 504 -22.00 52.78 -3.46
CA GLY A 504 -23.43 53.05 -3.64
C GLY A 504 -24.14 52.15 -4.66
N PHE A 505 -23.52 51.06 -5.13
CA PHE A 505 -24.05 50.26 -6.24
C PHE A 505 -23.96 48.73 -6.03
N ARG A 506 -22.76 48.13 -6.02
CA ARG A 506 -22.57 46.66 -5.96
C ARG A 506 -22.25 46.14 -4.56
N ASN A 507 -21.59 46.94 -3.72
CA ASN A 507 -21.09 46.50 -2.41
C ASN A 507 -21.61 47.38 -1.27
N PHE A 508 -22.92 47.63 -1.21
CA PHE A 508 -23.54 48.43 -0.15
C PHE A 508 -23.77 47.59 1.12
N PRO A 509 -23.72 48.18 2.34
CA PRO A 509 -23.97 47.46 3.59
C PRO A 509 -25.43 46.99 3.72
N ILE A 510 -25.63 45.74 4.18
CA ILE A 510 -26.96 45.15 4.44
C ILE A 510 -26.99 44.62 5.89
N ILE A 511 -28.16 44.62 6.53
CA ILE A 511 -28.36 44.09 7.88
C ILE A 511 -28.04 42.59 7.91
N CYS A 512 -27.27 42.14 8.90
CA CYS A 512 -26.85 40.74 9.05
C CYS A 512 -28.00 39.74 9.21
N ASN A 513 -29.20 40.19 9.58
CA ASN A 513 -30.41 39.37 9.68
C ASN A 513 -31.22 39.27 8.36
N SER A 514 -30.64 39.73 7.24
CA SER A 514 -31.25 39.58 5.91
C SER A 514 -31.03 38.18 5.34
N THR A 515 -31.87 37.76 4.38
CA THR A 515 -31.75 36.46 3.69
C THR A 515 -30.37 36.21 3.07
N ASN A 516 -29.59 37.26 2.80
CA ASN A 516 -28.25 37.15 2.23
C ASN A 516 -27.21 36.61 3.22
N TYR A 517 -27.44 36.73 4.53
CA TYR A 517 -26.54 36.24 5.59
C TYR A 517 -27.23 35.27 6.57
N ALA A 518 -28.56 35.20 6.57
CA ALA A 518 -29.37 34.40 7.48
C ALA A 518 -29.53 32.92 7.07
N ASN A 519 -28.67 32.41 6.17
CA ASN A 519 -28.65 30.97 5.90
C ASN A 519 -28.08 30.26 7.13
N PHE A 520 -28.96 29.63 7.91
CA PHE A 520 -28.55 28.71 8.97
C PHE A 520 -27.66 27.62 8.37
N ILE A 521 -26.42 27.49 8.87
CA ILE A 521 -25.52 26.44 8.42
C ILE A 521 -26.13 25.12 8.89
N ASP A 522 -26.56 24.30 7.94
CA ASP A 522 -27.09 22.98 8.22
C ASP A 522 -25.93 21.99 8.48
N PHE A 523 -25.42 22.01 9.71
CA PHE A 523 -24.36 21.11 10.14
C PHE A 523 -24.77 19.62 10.13
N SER A 524 -26.06 19.29 9.89
CA SER A 524 -26.46 17.90 9.62
C SER A 524 -25.84 17.35 8.33
N LYS A 525 -25.53 18.24 7.37
CA LYS A 525 -24.84 17.92 6.11
C LYS A 525 -23.32 17.84 6.27
N TRP A 526 -22.77 18.41 7.33
CA TRP A 526 -21.33 18.36 7.59
C TRP A 526 -20.89 16.99 8.10
N LEU A 527 -21.69 16.39 8.96
CA LEU A 527 -21.52 15.02 9.44
C LEU A 527 -22.76 14.21 9.06
N PRO A 528 -22.87 13.65 7.84
CA PRO A 528 -23.97 12.75 7.55
C PRO A 528 -23.92 11.62 8.58
N TYR A 529 -25.07 11.35 9.22
CA TYR A 529 -25.21 10.34 10.28
C TYR A 529 -24.82 8.96 9.70
N SER A 530 -23.53 8.61 9.79
CA SER A 530 -23.10 7.22 9.68
C SER A 530 -23.06 6.69 11.11
N ALA A 531 -23.79 5.61 11.34
CA ALA A 531 -23.78 4.86 12.59
C ALA A 531 -22.36 4.40 13.00
N ASP A 532 -21.36 4.51 12.11
CA ASP A 532 -19.98 4.04 12.31
C ASP A 532 -19.13 4.87 13.28
N ARG A 533 -19.21 6.22 13.33
CA ARG A 533 -18.22 7.00 14.11
C ARG A 533 -18.46 7.04 15.62
N ASP A 534 -19.72 7.03 16.03
CA ASP A 534 -20.11 7.00 17.45
C ASP A 534 -19.73 5.64 18.08
N ILE A 535 -19.70 4.60 17.25
CA ILE A 535 -19.27 3.24 17.56
C ILE A 535 -17.73 3.16 17.69
N THR A 536 -16.96 3.75 16.76
CA THR A 536 -15.49 3.69 16.80
C THR A 536 -14.91 4.30 18.08
N TYR A 537 -15.42 5.46 18.53
CA TYR A 537 -14.93 6.09 19.76
C TYR A 537 -15.44 5.39 21.03
N LYS A 538 -16.71 4.94 21.06
CA LYS A 538 -17.27 4.15 22.18
C LYS A 538 -16.48 2.87 22.40
N TYR A 539 -16.02 2.23 21.34
CA TYR A 539 -15.28 0.96 21.42
C TYR A 539 -13.77 1.12 21.48
N GLN A 540 -13.19 2.31 21.26
CA GLN A 540 -11.74 2.53 21.38
C GLN A 540 -11.21 2.08 22.75
N LYS A 541 -11.92 2.40 23.83
CA LYS A 541 -11.56 1.94 25.18
C LYS A 541 -11.64 0.42 25.34
N ILE A 542 -12.63 -0.23 24.71
CA ILE A 542 -12.75 -1.70 24.72
C ILE A 542 -11.62 -2.31 23.89
N LEU A 543 -11.25 -1.68 22.79
CA LEU A 543 -10.15 -2.11 21.93
C LEU A 543 -8.81 -2.00 22.61
N ASP A 544 -8.52 -0.89 23.32
CA ASP A 544 -7.30 -0.72 24.10
C ASP A 544 -7.17 -1.82 25.17
N ILE A 545 -8.27 -2.15 25.87
CA ILE A 545 -8.33 -3.28 26.82
C ILE A 545 -8.09 -4.62 26.11
N CYS A 546 -8.70 -4.84 24.95
CA CYS A 546 -8.54 -6.08 24.18
C CYS A 546 -7.11 -6.22 23.62
N ILE A 547 -6.47 -5.12 23.21
CA ILE A 547 -5.07 -5.09 22.79
C ILE A 547 -4.20 -5.57 23.94
N ASP A 548 -4.37 -5.01 25.13
CA ASP A 548 -3.60 -5.40 26.31
C ASP A 548 -3.85 -6.86 26.72
N GLU A 549 -5.11 -7.32 26.73
CA GLU A 549 -5.47 -8.70 27.09
C GLU A 549 -4.95 -9.72 26.08
N VAL A 550 -5.11 -9.50 24.77
CA VAL A 550 -4.63 -10.42 23.73
C VAL A 550 -3.11 -10.46 23.72
N ASN A 551 -2.45 -9.30 23.86
CA ASN A 551 -0.98 -9.25 23.95
C ASN A 551 -0.48 -9.93 25.23
N SER A 552 -1.15 -9.74 26.37
CA SER A 552 -0.79 -10.38 27.64
C SER A 552 -0.98 -11.90 27.58
N ALA A 553 -2.09 -12.38 27.01
CA ALA A 553 -2.35 -13.81 26.84
C ALA A 553 -1.29 -14.48 25.94
N ARG A 554 -0.87 -13.81 24.87
CA ARG A 554 0.22 -14.27 24.00
C ARG A 554 1.58 -14.27 24.69
N GLN A 555 1.86 -13.26 25.53
CA GLN A 555 3.07 -13.23 26.34
C GLN A 555 3.08 -14.36 27.39
N GLN A 556 1.94 -14.64 28.03
CA GLN A 556 1.79 -15.72 29.00
C GLN A 556 1.99 -17.10 28.36
N GLN A 557 1.48 -17.31 27.13
CA GLN A 557 1.79 -18.50 26.34
C GLN A 557 3.30 -18.69 26.08
N SER A 558 4.10 -17.60 26.07
CA SER A 558 5.56 -17.69 25.94
C SER A 558 6.27 -18.14 27.22
N THR A 559 5.65 -17.94 28.40
CA THR A 559 6.27 -18.18 29.71
C THR A 559 5.92 -19.53 30.33
N ASP A 560 4.76 -20.11 30.01
CA ASP A 560 4.32 -21.39 30.56
C ASP A 560 4.79 -22.58 29.68
N ASN A 561 5.90 -23.19 30.11
CA ASN A 561 6.34 -24.57 29.87
C ASN A 561 5.83 -25.31 28.61
N PHE A 562 6.62 -25.36 27.52
CA PHE A 562 6.49 -26.44 26.52
C PHE A 562 7.83 -26.94 25.99
N ARG A 563 8.61 -27.63 26.84
CA ARG A 563 9.71 -28.51 26.39
C ARG A 563 9.44 -30.00 26.55
N THR A 564 8.27 -30.39 27.06
CA THR A 564 7.96 -31.81 27.28
C THR A 564 6.89 -32.30 26.31
N GLY A 565 7.32 -33.06 25.29
CA GLY A 565 6.44 -34.02 24.61
C GLY A 565 6.40 -34.03 23.08
N PHE A 566 6.87 -32.98 22.39
CA PHE A 566 6.74 -32.90 20.92
C PHE A 566 7.58 -33.90 20.13
N SER A 567 8.70 -34.38 20.67
CA SER A 567 9.68 -35.17 19.92
C SER A 567 9.26 -36.60 19.60
N HIS A 568 8.09 -37.07 20.06
CA HIS A 568 7.72 -38.49 20.00
C HIS A 568 6.56 -38.84 19.04
N TYR A 569 5.88 -37.87 18.43
CA TYR A 569 4.75 -38.13 17.52
C TYR A 569 5.00 -37.51 16.14
N ALA A 570 5.38 -38.33 15.16
CA ALA A 570 5.65 -37.86 13.80
C ALA A 570 4.43 -37.18 13.18
N ALA A 571 3.22 -37.72 13.40
CA ALA A 571 2.01 -37.20 12.80
C ALA A 571 1.68 -35.75 13.20
N LEU A 572 1.83 -35.42 14.48
CA LEU A 572 1.59 -34.08 15.00
C LEU A 572 2.62 -33.08 14.45
N ASN A 573 3.90 -33.47 14.44
CA ASN A 573 4.98 -32.62 13.98
C ASN A 573 4.85 -32.35 12.46
N SER A 574 4.60 -33.41 11.69
CA SER A 574 4.44 -33.36 10.24
C SER A 574 3.24 -32.53 9.80
N TYR A 575 2.03 -32.84 10.31
CA TYR A 575 0.83 -32.10 9.93
C TYR A 575 0.84 -30.67 10.48
N GLY A 576 1.29 -30.49 11.73
CA GLY A 576 1.39 -29.17 12.36
C GLY A 576 2.29 -28.23 11.57
N ARG A 577 3.48 -28.68 11.17
CA ARG A 577 4.45 -27.88 10.41
C ARG A 577 3.99 -27.51 9.00
N MET A 578 3.35 -28.46 8.32
CA MET A 578 2.78 -28.25 6.99
C MET A 578 1.66 -27.20 6.98
N MET A 579 1.02 -26.95 8.13
CA MET A 579 -0.09 -26.02 8.26
C MET A 579 0.31 -24.70 8.95
N LEU A 580 1.59 -24.49 9.26
CA LEU A 580 2.06 -23.29 9.96
C LEU A 580 1.77 -22.02 9.16
N ALA A 581 1.64 -20.94 9.92
CA ALA A 581 1.42 -19.62 9.38
C ALA A 581 2.77 -18.98 9.01
N LYS A 582 2.79 -18.32 7.85
CA LYS A 582 3.85 -17.36 7.53
C LYS A 582 3.84 -16.23 8.55
N ASP A 583 4.99 -15.60 8.81
CA ASP A 583 5.09 -14.51 9.79
C ASP A 583 4.12 -13.36 9.49
N GLU A 584 3.90 -13.08 8.20
CA GLU A 584 2.96 -12.07 7.76
C GLU A 584 1.51 -12.48 8.04
N ALA A 585 1.18 -13.76 7.87
CA ALA A 585 -0.13 -14.32 8.24
C ALA A 585 -0.38 -14.23 9.75
N VAL A 586 0.64 -14.53 10.58
CA VAL A 586 0.54 -14.33 12.03
C VAL A 586 0.26 -12.86 12.34
N ALA A 587 1.02 -11.94 11.75
CA ALA A 587 0.82 -10.51 11.98
C ALA A 587 -0.58 -10.03 11.56
N GLU A 588 -1.10 -10.50 10.42
CA GLU A 588 -2.46 -10.19 9.99
C GLU A 588 -3.53 -10.78 10.95
N ALA A 589 -3.29 -11.99 11.46
CA ALA A 589 -4.20 -12.68 12.38
C ALA A 589 -4.24 -12.06 13.78
N ASN A 590 -3.13 -11.50 14.27
CA ASN A 590 -3.07 -10.82 15.58
C ASN A 590 -4.10 -9.69 15.67
N ILE A 591 -4.22 -8.91 14.60
CA ILE A 591 -5.22 -7.85 14.45
C ILE A 591 -6.63 -8.46 14.56
N SER A 592 -6.88 -9.54 13.83
CA SER A 592 -8.18 -10.19 13.82
C SER A 592 -8.56 -10.80 15.17
N PHE A 593 -7.61 -11.34 15.95
CA PHE A 593 -7.89 -11.82 17.30
C PHE A 593 -8.35 -10.70 18.23
N ILE A 594 -7.72 -9.52 18.16
CA ILE A 594 -8.14 -8.33 18.91
C ILE A 594 -9.58 -7.93 18.53
N LEU A 595 -9.89 -7.92 17.24
CA LEU A 595 -11.22 -7.57 16.73
C LEU A 595 -12.29 -8.58 17.14
N ILE A 596 -11.97 -9.88 17.17
CA ILE A 596 -12.90 -10.94 17.61
C ILE A 596 -13.19 -10.79 19.12
N GLU A 597 -12.17 -10.59 19.95
CA GLU A 597 -12.37 -10.41 21.39
C GLU A 597 -13.12 -9.10 21.70
N ALA A 598 -12.82 -8.02 20.98
CA ALA A 598 -13.59 -6.79 21.06
C ALA A 598 -15.06 -7.02 20.68
N THR A 599 -15.33 -7.74 19.59
CA THR A 599 -16.69 -8.10 19.17
C THR A 599 -17.42 -8.88 20.27
N LYS A 600 -16.79 -9.89 20.86
CA LYS A 600 -17.39 -10.68 21.96
C LYS A 600 -17.73 -9.80 23.17
N LYS A 601 -16.85 -8.87 23.56
CA LYS A 601 -17.11 -7.97 24.69
C LYS A 601 -18.22 -6.97 24.40
N ILE A 602 -18.25 -6.42 23.19
CA ILE A 602 -19.30 -5.47 22.76
C ILE A 602 -20.68 -6.15 22.75
N VAL A 603 -20.79 -7.36 22.19
CA VAL A 603 -22.08 -8.09 22.14
C VAL A 603 -22.53 -8.56 23.53
N ARG A 604 -21.61 -8.83 24.46
CA ARG A 604 -21.95 -9.15 25.86
C ARG A 604 -22.51 -7.95 26.62
N ASP A 605 -22.13 -6.74 26.24
CA ASP A 605 -22.77 -5.50 26.70
C ASP A 605 -24.15 -5.42 26.03
N LYS A 606 -25.22 -5.71 26.78
CA LYS A 606 -26.56 -6.11 26.27
C LYS A 606 -27.31 -5.08 25.41
N ASP A 607 -26.67 -3.97 25.07
CA ASP A 607 -27.22 -2.84 24.31
C ASP A 607 -26.88 -2.89 22.81
N VAL A 608 -26.14 -3.90 22.32
CA VAL A 608 -25.62 -3.94 20.94
C VAL A 608 -25.82 -5.31 20.27
N ASP A 609 -26.60 -5.35 19.17
CA ASP A 609 -26.77 -6.57 18.36
C ASP A 609 -25.58 -6.77 17.41
N LEU A 610 -25.17 -8.02 17.20
CA LEU A 610 -24.02 -8.36 16.34
C LEU A 610 -24.21 -7.81 14.91
N ASN A 611 -25.43 -7.83 14.38
CA ASN A 611 -25.71 -7.31 13.04
C ASN A 611 -25.48 -5.80 12.92
N THR A 612 -25.55 -5.05 14.02
CA THR A 612 -25.34 -3.60 14.03
C THR A 612 -23.86 -3.21 14.00
N ILE A 613 -22.96 -4.11 14.40
CA ILE A 613 -21.51 -3.88 14.43
C ILE A 613 -20.73 -4.66 13.37
N GLN A 614 -21.40 -5.53 12.62
CA GLN A 614 -20.77 -6.34 11.60
C GLN A 614 -20.21 -5.46 10.47
N GLY A 615 -18.93 -5.62 10.16
CA GLY A 615 -18.28 -4.91 9.05
C GLY A 615 -17.76 -3.51 9.39
N ILE A 616 -17.87 -3.10 10.66
CA ILE A 616 -17.33 -1.81 11.12
C ILE A 616 -15.80 -1.86 11.11
N ASN A 617 -15.19 -0.97 10.34
CA ASN A 617 -13.74 -0.81 10.27
C ASN A 617 -13.26 0.14 11.37
N ILE A 618 -12.34 -0.33 12.21
CA ILE A 618 -11.81 0.45 13.34
C ILE A 618 -10.38 0.97 13.09
N GLY A 619 -9.98 1.05 11.81
CA GLY A 619 -8.64 1.44 11.41
C GLY A 619 -7.78 0.23 11.08
N THR A 620 -7.05 0.31 9.96
CA THR A 620 -6.53 -0.87 9.28
C THR A 620 -5.18 -1.34 9.77
N ASP A 621 -4.42 -0.49 10.47
CA ASP A 621 -2.98 -0.72 10.53
C ASP A 621 -2.45 -1.13 11.91
N PHE A 622 -3.13 -0.87 13.05
CA PHE A 622 -2.63 -1.22 14.40
C PHE A 622 -1.09 -1.00 14.59
N GLY A 623 -0.51 0.01 13.93
CA GLY A 623 0.93 0.28 13.96
C GLY A 623 1.83 -0.71 13.18
N LYS A 624 1.28 -1.58 12.32
CA LYS A 624 2.03 -2.52 11.49
C LYS A 624 2.81 -1.76 10.43
N ALA A 625 4.12 -1.97 10.48
CA ALA A 625 5.07 -1.63 9.43
C ALA A 625 4.60 -2.16 8.06
N PRO A 626 4.57 -1.34 6.99
CA PRO A 626 4.46 -1.88 5.65
C PRO A 626 5.67 -2.79 5.38
N ASP A 627 5.39 -4.02 4.95
CA ASP A 627 6.41 -4.96 4.51
C ASP A 627 6.75 -4.69 3.04
N GLU A 628 7.61 -3.71 2.82
CA GLU A 628 8.07 -3.32 1.49
C GLU A 628 9.05 -4.34 0.88
N THR A 629 9.56 -5.28 1.68
CA THR A 629 10.60 -6.24 1.23
C THR A 629 9.97 -7.50 0.66
N CYS A 630 9.12 -8.19 1.42
CA CYS A 630 8.51 -9.45 1.00
C CYS A 630 7.13 -9.25 0.38
N ASN A 631 6.38 -8.21 0.77
CA ASN A 631 5.02 -7.97 0.29
C ASN A 631 4.80 -6.51 -0.17
N PRO A 632 5.57 -6.04 -1.18
CA PRO A 632 5.46 -4.68 -1.66
C PRO A 632 4.04 -4.39 -2.18
N LYS A 633 3.49 -3.26 -1.76
CA LYS A 633 2.18 -2.74 -2.18
C LYS A 633 2.35 -1.45 -2.98
N PRO A 634 2.96 -1.49 -4.18
CA PRO A 634 3.20 -0.29 -4.96
C PRO A 634 1.87 0.37 -5.29
N LEU A 635 1.77 1.66 -4.99
CA LEU A 635 0.64 2.51 -5.37
C LEU A 635 1.19 3.82 -5.98
N PRO A 636 0.52 4.39 -7.01
CA PRO A 636 -0.65 3.84 -7.69
C PRO A 636 -0.35 2.55 -8.46
N CYS A 637 -1.38 1.71 -8.68
CA CYS A 637 -1.22 0.50 -9.50
C CYS A 637 -0.90 0.88 -10.94
N ASP A 638 0.14 0.29 -11.53
CA ASP A 638 0.49 0.48 -12.94
C ASP A 638 -0.39 -0.41 -13.83
N PRO A 639 -1.33 0.16 -14.62
CA PRO A 639 -2.19 -0.61 -15.51
C PRO A 639 -1.43 -1.20 -16.71
N THR A 640 -0.24 -0.67 -17.02
CA THR A 640 0.59 -1.07 -18.17
C THR A 640 1.57 -2.20 -17.83
N ASN A 641 1.75 -2.52 -16.55
CA ASN A 641 2.65 -3.60 -16.13
C ASN A 641 2.11 -4.96 -16.64
N PRO A 642 2.87 -5.67 -17.49
CA PRO A 642 2.42 -6.89 -18.14
C PRO A 642 2.44 -8.16 -17.25
N TYR A 643 2.93 -8.06 -16.02
CA TYR A 643 3.15 -9.20 -15.12
C TYR A 643 2.38 -9.10 -13.81
N ARG A 644 2.06 -10.27 -13.25
CA ARG A 644 1.46 -10.42 -11.93
C ARG A 644 2.49 -10.16 -10.84
N THR A 645 2.07 -9.47 -9.78
CA THR A 645 2.80 -9.49 -8.50
C THR A 645 2.74 -10.89 -7.88
N TYR A 646 3.62 -11.20 -6.92
CA TYR A 646 3.56 -12.48 -6.19
C TYR A 646 2.36 -12.57 -5.26
N THR A 647 1.89 -11.45 -4.74
CA THR A 647 0.83 -11.38 -3.72
C THR A 647 -0.57 -11.29 -4.30
N GLY A 648 -0.69 -11.14 -5.63
CA GLY A 648 -1.95 -10.79 -6.31
C GLY A 648 -2.26 -9.29 -6.33
N TRP A 649 -1.47 -8.47 -5.61
CA TRP A 649 -1.64 -7.01 -5.53
C TRP A 649 -1.75 -6.36 -6.91
N CYS A 650 -2.68 -5.41 -7.07
CA CYS A 650 -2.99 -4.73 -8.33
C CYS A 650 -3.48 -5.63 -9.48
N ASN A 651 -3.93 -6.86 -9.21
CA ASN A 651 -4.71 -7.60 -10.21
C ASN A 651 -5.99 -6.83 -10.53
N ASN A 652 -6.77 -6.51 -9.49
CA ASN A 652 -7.89 -5.59 -9.58
C ASN A 652 -7.40 -4.13 -9.40
N LEU A 653 -7.48 -3.31 -10.44
CA LEU A 653 -6.94 -1.94 -10.41
C LEU A 653 -7.77 -0.97 -9.54
N LYS A 654 -9.08 -1.21 -9.41
CA LYS A 654 -10.01 -0.40 -8.60
C LYS A 654 -9.88 -0.72 -7.12
N ASN A 655 -9.66 -1.99 -6.78
CA ASN A 655 -9.51 -2.49 -5.41
C ASN A 655 -8.27 -3.40 -5.33
N PRO A 656 -7.06 -2.84 -5.17
CA PRO A 656 -5.79 -3.58 -5.27
C PRO A 656 -5.60 -4.73 -4.28
N SER A 657 -6.39 -4.77 -3.21
CA SER A 657 -6.34 -5.78 -2.14
C SER A 657 -7.18 -7.05 -2.42
N LYS A 658 -8.02 -7.05 -3.46
CA LYS A 658 -8.96 -8.18 -3.71
C LYS A 658 -8.24 -9.47 -4.08
N ALA A 659 -8.63 -10.56 -3.41
CA ALA A 659 -8.15 -11.92 -3.65
C ALA A 659 -6.63 -12.11 -3.51
N ASN A 660 -5.99 -11.25 -2.72
CA ASN A 660 -4.56 -11.31 -2.44
C ASN A 660 -4.22 -12.34 -1.38
N THR A 661 -2.93 -12.65 -1.26
CA THR A 661 -2.41 -13.38 -0.10
C THR A 661 -2.73 -12.67 1.23
N PHE A 662 -2.87 -13.46 2.29
CA PHE A 662 -3.18 -13.03 3.66
C PHE A 662 -4.54 -12.32 3.83
N THR A 663 -5.48 -12.57 2.92
CA THR A 663 -6.84 -11.99 2.99
C THR A 663 -7.87 -13.04 3.39
N GLU A 664 -9.08 -12.55 3.71
CA GLU A 664 -10.20 -13.40 4.11
C GLU A 664 -10.69 -14.31 2.98
N LEU A 665 -11.06 -15.54 3.32
CA LEU A 665 -11.88 -16.39 2.47
C LEU A 665 -13.27 -15.75 2.29
N LYS A 666 -13.81 -15.88 1.09
CA LYS A 666 -15.12 -15.33 0.74
C LYS A 666 -16.23 -16.23 1.29
N ARG A 667 -17.18 -15.64 2.01
CA ARG A 667 -18.37 -16.33 2.51
C ARG A 667 -19.52 -16.28 1.50
N VAL A 668 -20.26 -17.39 1.39
CA VAL A 668 -21.54 -17.46 0.65
C VAL A 668 -22.71 -17.05 1.55
N PHE A 669 -22.63 -17.42 2.83
CA PHE A 669 -23.63 -17.15 3.85
C PHE A 669 -22.97 -16.62 5.13
N SER A 670 -23.78 -16.04 6.02
CA SER A 670 -23.36 -15.79 7.41
C SER A 670 -22.92 -17.11 8.07
N PRO A 671 -21.83 -17.09 8.87
CA PRO A 671 -21.30 -18.31 9.46
C PRO A 671 -22.25 -18.92 10.48
N GLN A 672 -22.18 -20.25 10.60
CA GLN A 672 -22.91 -21.03 11.59
C GLN A 672 -22.00 -21.37 12.79
N TYR A 673 -21.66 -20.36 13.58
CA TYR A 673 -20.98 -20.53 14.86
C TYR A 673 -21.97 -20.75 16.00
N THR A 674 -21.60 -21.54 17.01
CA THR A 674 -22.48 -21.83 18.15
C THR A 674 -22.82 -20.57 18.96
N ASP A 675 -21.86 -19.63 19.05
CA ASP A 675 -22.03 -18.33 19.69
C ASP A 675 -22.26 -17.20 18.67
N SER A 676 -22.51 -17.55 17.41
CA SER A 676 -22.64 -16.63 16.26
C SER A 676 -21.39 -15.79 15.92
N ILE A 677 -20.29 -15.90 16.68
CA ILE A 677 -19.10 -15.06 16.53
C ILE A 677 -17.87 -15.89 16.16
N ASP A 678 -17.48 -16.86 16.97
CA ASP A 678 -16.17 -17.52 16.86
C ASP A 678 -16.19 -18.99 17.32
N PHE A 679 -17.06 -19.38 18.25
CA PHE A 679 -17.06 -20.74 18.78
C PHE A 679 -17.55 -21.74 17.72
N PRO A 680 -16.73 -22.74 17.31
CA PRO A 680 -17.05 -23.68 16.24
C PRO A 680 -18.43 -24.34 16.40
N ARG A 681 -19.04 -24.72 15.27
CA ARG A 681 -20.34 -25.40 15.27
C ARG A 681 -20.26 -26.71 16.07
N SER A 682 -21.01 -26.79 17.16
CA SER A 682 -20.96 -27.92 18.10
C SER A 682 -22.32 -28.50 18.47
N ARG A 683 -23.41 -27.84 18.07
CA ARG A 683 -24.79 -28.24 18.38
C ARG A 683 -25.60 -28.54 17.11
N SER A 684 -26.50 -29.49 17.22
CA SER A 684 -27.52 -29.81 16.22
C SER A 684 -28.63 -28.77 16.21
N SER A 685 -29.47 -28.82 15.19
CA SER A 685 -30.73 -28.09 15.04
C SER A 685 -31.68 -28.25 16.24
N ASN A 686 -31.59 -29.36 16.97
CA ASN A 686 -32.36 -29.63 18.19
C ASN A 686 -31.65 -29.17 19.48
N GLY A 687 -30.44 -28.62 19.38
CA GLY A 687 -29.63 -28.13 20.52
C GLY A 687 -28.73 -29.18 21.18
N ASN A 688 -28.83 -30.45 20.80
CA ASN A 688 -27.96 -31.54 21.27
C ASN A 688 -26.53 -31.41 20.70
N PRO A 689 -25.49 -32.01 21.32
CA PRO A 689 -24.15 -32.03 20.75
C PRO A 689 -24.11 -32.73 19.38
N LEU A 690 -23.41 -32.15 18.41
CA LEU A 690 -23.15 -32.83 17.13
C LEU A 690 -22.29 -34.08 17.33
N PRO A 691 -22.48 -35.12 16.49
CA PRO A 691 -21.64 -36.32 16.55
C PRO A 691 -20.16 -35.96 16.33
N SER A 692 -19.28 -36.72 16.98
CA SER A 692 -17.83 -36.57 16.77
C SER A 692 -17.51 -36.77 15.28
N PRO A 693 -16.65 -35.92 14.67
CA PRO A 693 -16.13 -36.14 13.32
C PRO A 693 -15.56 -37.55 13.12
N ARG A 694 -14.95 -38.13 14.16
CA ARG A 694 -14.41 -39.50 14.10
C ARG A 694 -15.50 -40.55 14.04
N THR A 695 -16.61 -40.36 14.74
CA THR A 695 -17.78 -41.23 14.61
C THR A 695 -18.35 -41.17 13.21
N ILE A 696 -18.48 -39.98 12.62
CA ILE A 696 -18.95 -39.81 11.23
C ILE A 696 -17.98 -40.50 10.25
N SER A 697 -16.67 -40.32 10.42
CA SER A 697 -15.63 -40.97 9.62
C SER A 697 -15.72 -42.50 9.69
N ASN A 698 -15.93 -43.07 10.89
CA ASN A 698 -16.06 -44.52 11.08
C ASN A 698 -17.35 -45.12 10.50
N VAL A 699 -18.46 -44.39 10.55
CA VAL A 699 -19.79 -44.92 10.17
C VAL A 699 -20.13 -44.61 8.71
N VAL A 700 -19.93 -43.36 8.27
CA VAL A 700 -20.28 -42.91 6.91
C VAL A 700 -19.16 -43.19 5.94
N HIS A 701 -17.93 -42.88 6.33
CA HIS A 701 -16.76 -42.81 5.46
C HIS A 701 -15.77 -43.97 5.60
N HIS A 702 -16.24 -45.13 6.09
CA HIS A 702 -15.37 -46.30 6.23
C HIS A 702 -14.81 -46.75 4.88
N ALA A 703 -13.59 -47.31 4.91
CA ALA A 703 -12.90 -47.72 3.70
C ALA A 703 -13.63 -48.85 2.95
N ARG A 704 -13.81 -48.65 1.64
CA ARG A 704 -14.15 -49.69 0.67
C ARG A 704 -13.29 -49.52 -0.57
N LYS A 705 -12.80 -50.62 -1.14
CA LYS A 705 -11.96 -50.57 -2.33
C LYS A 705 -12.80 -50.47 -3.62
N ILE A 706 -13.34 -49.28 -3.88
CA ILE A 706 -14.11 -48.98 -5.10
C ILE A 706 -13.27 -48.07 -5.98
N GLU A 707 -12.68 -48.62 -7.04
CA GLU A 707 -11.86 -47.86 -8.00
C GLU A 707 -12.73 -47.28 -9.11
N HIS A 708 -12.37 -46.09 -9.61
CA HIS A 708 -13.07 -45.46 -10.72
C HIS A 708 -12.84 -46.24 -12.04
N LYS A 709 -13.88 -46.31 -12.88
CA LYS A 709 -13.88 -47.11 -14.12
C LYS A 709 -13.13 -46.48 -15.30
N GLN A 710 -12.74 -45.22 -15.23
CA GLN A 710 -12.12 -44.50 -16.33
C GLN A 710 -10.93 -43.64 -15.91
N TYR A 711 -11.11 -42.78 -14.90
CA TYR A 711 -10.07 -41.82 -14.53
C TYR A 711 -8.86 -42.42 -13.78
N SER A 712 -7.69 -41.86 -14.08
CA SER A 712 -6.40 -42.22 -13.53
C SER A 712 -6.14 -41.50 -12.20
N HIS A 713 -5.14 -41.97 -11.44
CA HIS A 713 -4.73 -41.35 -10.18
C HIS A 713 -4.04 -39.99 -10.39
N LEU A 714 -3.58 -39.70 -11.61
CA LEU A 714 -3.06 -38.38 -11.96
C LEU A 714 -4.13 -37.28 -11.86
N LEU A 715 -5.42 -37.62 -12.04
CA LEU A 715 -6.51 -36.65 -11.86
C LEU A 715 -6.59 -36.13 -10.42
N MET A 716 -6.54 -37.05 -9.44
CA MET A 716 -6.48 -36.70 -8.01
C MET A 716 -5.25 -35.83 -7.72
N GLU A 717 -4.07 -36.28 -8.16
CA GLU A 717 -2.81 -35.61 -7.87
C GLU A 717 -2.74 -34.20 -8.47
N PHE A 718 -3.24 -34.03 -9.69
CA PHE A 718 -3.32 -32.72 -10.32
C PHE A 718 -4.34 -31.81 -9.63
N GLY A 719 -5.44 -32.38 -9.11
CA GLY A 719 -6.39 -31.66 -8.25
C GLY A 719 -5.74 -31.12 -6.98
N GLN A 720 -4.88 -31.91 -6.33
CA GLN A 720 -4.08 -31.45 -5.20
C GLN A 720 -3.11 -30.32 -5.58
N PHE A 721 -2.42 -30.45 -6.72
CA PHE A 721 -1.53 -29.41 -7.23
C PHE A 721 -2.27 -28.08 -7.51
N ILE A 722 -3.51 -28.14 -8.01
CA ILE A 722 -4.37 -26.97 -8.20
C ILE A 722 -4.79 -26.38 -6.85
N ASP A 723 -5.23 -27.20 -5.89
CA ASP A 723 -5.64 -26.73 -4.56
C ASP A 723 -4.50 -25.96 -3.89
N HIS A 724 -3.27 -26.46 -4.01
CA HIS A 724 -2.09 -25.83 -3.43
C HIS A 724 -1.68 -24.52 -4.12
N ASP A 725 -2.21 -24.21 -5.31
CA ASP A 725 -1.99 -22.94 -6.00
C ASP A 725 -2.93 -21.83 -5.51
N ILE A 726 -4.11 -22.19 -4.99
CA ILE A 726 -5.18 -21.24 -4.73
C ILE A 726 -5.72 -21.25 -3.30
N THR A 727 -5.57 -22.34 -2.53
CA THR A 727 -6.05 -22.42 -1.13
C THR A 727 -4.97 -22.86 -0.14
N HIS A 728 -4.81 -22.08 0.93
CA HIS A 728 -4.03 -22.48 2.10
C HIS A 728 -4.48 -21.69 3.34
N SER A 729 -5.25 -22.33 4.23
CA SER A 729 -5.64 -21.72 5.51
C SER A 729 -4.68 -22.15 6.63
N PRO A 730 -3.77 -21.27 7.09
CA PRO A 730 -2.84 -21.59 8.15
C PRO A 730 -3.53 -21.84 9.48
N VAL A 731 -2.85 -22.53 10.39
CA VAL A 731 -3.28 -22.73 11.78
C VAL A 731 -2.42 -21.91 12.75
N ASP A 732 -2.93 -21.75 13.97
CA ASP A 732 -2.22 -21.05 15.04
C ASP A 732 -0.96 -21.81 15.51
N GLN A 733 0.00 -21.08 16.05
CA GLN A 733 1.33 -21.60 16.42
C GLN A 733 1.87 -20.95 17.70
N ASN A 734 2.88 -21.58 18.30
CA ASN A 734 3.58 -21.01 19.46
C ASN A 734 4.36 -19.74 19.07
N THR A 735 4.74 -18.93 20.07
CA THR A 735 5.52 -17.70 19.86
C THR A 735 6.90 -17.93 19.25
N ASP A 736 7.45 -19.14 19.36
CA ASP A 736 8.71 -19.55 18.74
C ASP A 736 8.55 -20.15 17.33
N GLY A 737 7.33 -20.14 16.79
CA GLY A 737 7.00 -20.67 15.45
C GLY A 737 6.78 -22.19 15.42
N THR A 738 6.76 -22.87 16.57
CA THR A 738 6.49 -24.32 16.61
C THR A 738 4.99 -24.64 16.65
N PRO A 739 4.54 -25.83 16.17
CA PRO A 739 3.13 -26.22 16.23
C PRO A 739 2.58 -26.31 17.65
N LEU A 740 1.28 -26.10 17.86
CA LEU A 740 0.59 -26.30 19.15
C LEU A 740 0.31 -27.79 19.45
N ASN A 741 0.48 -28.21 20.72
CA ASN A 741 0.18 -29.59 21.15
C ASN A 741 -1.28 -29.74 21.61
N CYS A 742 -2.21 -29.83 20.65
CA CYS A 742 -3.63 -30.00 20.94
C CYS A 742 -4.07 -31.48 21.05
N THR A 743 -3.20 -32.38 21.52
CA THR A 743 -3.52 -33.82 21.62
C THR A 743 -4.42 -34.15 22.81
N ALA A 744 -4.31 -33.42 23.91
CA ALA A 744 -5.17 -33.59 25.08
C ALA A 744 -6.58 -33.07 24.80
N CYS A 745 -7.61 -33.78 25.24
CA CYS A 745 -9.01 -33.39 25.02
C CYS A 745 -9.40 -32.07 25.72
N ASP A 746 -8.68 -31.68 26.78
CA ASP A 746 -8.85 -30.43 27.51
C ASP A 746 -7.91 -29.31 27.05
N SER A 747 -7.16 -29.53 25.96
CA SER A 747 -6.17 -28.58 25.41
C SER A 747 -6.70 -27.20 25.07
N PHE A 748 -8.02 -27.06 24.84
CA PHE A 748 -8.66 -25.75 24.71
C PHE A 748 -8.44 -24.87 25.95
N ASN A 749 -8.46 -25.46 27.15
CA ASN A 749 -8.25 -24.77 28.42
C ASN A 749 -6.80 -24.87 28.92
N THR A 750 -6.11 -25.98 28.63
CA THR A 750 -4.78 -26.27 29.19
C THR A 750 -3.61 -25.86 28.30
N VAL A 751 -3.84 -25.60 27.01
CA VAL A 751 -2.79 -25.24 26.04
C VAL A 751 -3.12 -23.92 25.34
N SER A 752 -4.21 -23.85 24.59
CA SER A 752 -4.60 -22.66 23.84
C SER A 752 -6.07 -22.69 23.45
N PRO A 753 -6.80 -21.55 23.46
CA PRO A 753 -8.15 -21.44 22.90
C PRO A 753 -8.24 -21.79 21.40
N SER A 754 -7.09 -21.85 20.71
CA SER A 754 -6.99 -22.32 19.32
C SER A 754 -6.98 -23.85 19.18
N CYS A 755 -6.92 -24.61 20.29
CA CYS A 755 -7.05 -26.06 20.26
C CYS A 755 -8.52 -26.48 20.20
N PHE A 756 -8.89 -27.30 19.21
CA PHE A 756 -10.24 -27.87 19.09
C PHE A 756 -10.19 -29.38 18.78
N PRO A 757 -9.65 -30.18 19.71
CA PRO A 757 -9.36 -31.60 19.51
C PRO A 757 -10.58 -32.42 19.14
N ILE A 758 -10.38 -33.48 18.35
CA ILE A 758 -11.46 -34.36 17.84
C ILE A 758 -11.64 -35.54 18.79
N PRO A 759 -12.79 -35.70 19.48
CA PRO A 759 -13.00 -36.78 20.42
C PRO A 759 -13.04 -38.16 19.73
N VAL A 760 -12.24 -39.11 20.22
CA VAL A 760 -12.26 -40.50 19.75
C VAL A 760 -13.35 -41.27 20.51
N PRO A 761 -14.28 -41.95 19.81
CA PRO A 761 -15.35 -42.70 20.47
C PRO A 761 -14.79 -43.91 21.22
N ARG A 762 -15.50 -44.38 22.25
CA ARG A 762 -15.01 -45.46 23.14
C ARG A 762 -14.90 -46.83 22.46
N ASP A 763 -15.60 -47.01 21.35
CA ASP A 763 -15.61 -48.20 20.52
C ASP A 763 -14.70 -48.10 19.29
N ASP A 764 -13.82 -47.07 19.21
CA ASP A 764 -12.85 -46.96 18.12
C ASP A 764 -11.85 -48.12 18.13
N LEU A 765 -11.62 -48.71 16.96
CA LEU A 765 -10.75 -49.88 16.79
C LEU A 765 -9.30 -49.51 16.46
N MET A 766 -9.04 -48.26 16.08
CA MET A 766 -7.73 -47.81 15.59
C MET A 766 -7.01 -46.91 16.59
N PHE A 767 -7.73 -45.96 17.19
CA PHE A 767 -7.18 -44.98 18.12
C PHE A 767 -7.54 -45.34 19.57
N PRO A 768 -6.71 -44.95 20.57
CA PRO A 768 -6.97 -45.25 21.97
C PRO A 768 -8.38 -44.78 22.41
N PRO A 769 -9.22 -45.67 22.99
CA PRO A 769 -10.57 -45.30 23.44
C PRO A 769 -10.58 -44.13 24.42
N GLY A 770 -11.43 -43.13 24.15
CA GLY A 770 -11.59 -41.95 25.00
C GLY A 770 -10.46 -40.92 24.90
N SER A 771 -9.51 -41.08 23.96
CA SER A 771 -8.51 -40.07 23.61
C SER A 771 -9.07 -39.00 22.65
N CYS A 772 -8.21 -38.08 22.20
CA CYS A 772 -8.53 -37.12 21.14
C CYS A 772 -7.46 -37.08 20.06
N LEU A 773 -7.88 -36.82 18.83
CA LEU A 773 -6.97 -36.47 17.74
C LEU A 773 -6.68 -34.97 17.78
N SER A 774 -5.42 -34.60 17.57
CA SER A 774 -5.00 -33.20 17.57
C SER A 774 -5.64 -32.41 16.44
N PHE A 775 -6.16 -31.22 16.76
CA PHE A 775 -6.68 -30.28 15.77
C PHE A 775 -6.50 -28.85 16.27
N VAL A 776 -5.89 -28.03 15.41
CA VAL A 776 -5.64 -26.60 15.64
C VAL A 776 -6.53 -25.78 14.69
N ARG A 777 -7.20 -24.77 15.23
CA ARG A 777 -8.09 -23.86 14.50
C ARG A 777 -7.33 -23.00 13.50
N SER A 778 -7.97 -22.67 12.38
CA SER A 778 -7.37 -21.83 11.33
C SER A 778 -7.30 -20.36 11.76
N LEU A 779 -6.24 -19.66 11.37
CA LEU A 779 -6.07 -18.25 11.67
C LEU A 779 -7.12 -17.36 10.99
N PRO A 780 -7.62 -16.33 11.67
CA PRO A 780 -8.53 -15.35 11.09
C PRO A 780 -7.77 -14.26 10.33
N ALA A 781 -8.44 -13.59 9.37
CA ALA A 781 -7.90 -12.45 8.62
C ALA A 781 -8.83 -11.22 8.61
N GLN A 782 -9.90 -11.22 9.42
CA GLN A 782 -10.88 -10.13 9.43
C GLN A 782 -10.29 -8.77 9.81
N LYS A 783 -10.70 -7.73 9.08
CA LYS A 783 -10.30 -6.33 9.32
C LYS A 783 -11.39 -5.46 9.94
N THR A 784 -12.50 -6.07 10.30
CA THR A 784 -13.68 -5.38 10.84
C THR A 784 -14.19 -6.10 12.08
N LEU A 785 -14.99 -5.41 12.90
CA LEU A 785 -15.78 -6.07 13.95
C LEU A 785 -16.76 -7.06 13.32
N GLY A 786 -17.02 -8.15 14.03
CA GLY A 786 -17.92 -9.19 13.58
C GLY A 786 -17.40 -10.60 13.81
N TYR A 787 -18.09 -11.55 13.19
CA TYR A 787 -17.76 -12.97 13.27
C TYR A 787 -16.39 -13.31 12.67
N ARG A 788 -15.78 -14.40 13.15
CA ARG A 788 -14.51 -14.97 12.67
C ARG A 788 -14.57 -15.22 11.17
N ASN A 789 -13.57 -14.76 10.42
CA ASN A 789 -13.35 -15.17 9.03
C ASN A 789 -11.90 -15.61 8.79
N GLN A 790 -11.71 -16.79 8.18
CA GLN A 790 -10.42 -17.43 8.03
C GLN A 790 -9.61 -16.85 6.88
N MET A 791 -8.29 -16.96 7.02
CA MET A 791 -7.32 -16.48 6.04
C MET A 791 -7.10 -17.48 4.90
N ASN A 792 -6.79 -16.94 3.72
CA ASN A 792 -5.98 -17.61 2.71
C ASN A 792 -4.57 -16.99 2.70
N GLN A 793 -3.52 -17.76 3.02
CA GLN A 793 -2.14 -17.26 3.08
C GLN A 793 -1.36 -17.36 1.76
N ILE A 794 -2.07 -17.72 0.68
CA ILE A 794 -1.56 -17.72 -0.69
C ILE A 794 -2.51 -16.94 -1.60
N THR A 795 -2.08 -16.65 -2.83
CA THR A 795 -2.93 -15.94 -3.81
C THR A 795 -4.14 -16.79 -4.18
N ALA A 796 -5.25 -16.17 -4.55
CA ALA A 796 -6.43 -16.91 -5.03
C ALA A 796 -6.35 -17.27 -6.52
N TYR A 797 -5.45 -16.62 -7.27
CA TYR A 797 -5.40 -16.72 -8.74
C TYR A 797 -4.68 -17.99 -9.19
N LEU A 798 -5.07 -18.54 -10.34
CA LEU A 798 -4.33 -19.63 -11.01
C LEU A 798 -3.06 -19.06 -11.68
N ASP A 799 -2.06 -18.76 -10.87
CA ASP A 799 -0.85 -18.06 -11.29
C ASP A 799 0.44 -18.89 -11.12
N GLY A 800 0.32 -20.14 -10.65
CA GLY A 800 1.47 -21.01 -10.41
C GLY A 800 2.25 -20.64 -9.14
N SER A 801 1.66 -19.90 -8.20
CA SER A 801 2.18 -19.67 -6.86
C SER A 801 2.64 -20.96 -6.15
N VAL A 802 2.04 -22.11 -6.45
CA VAL A 802 2.49 -23.44 -5.97
C VAL A 802 3.96 -23.74 -6.35
N MET A 803 4.47 -23.12 -7.41
CA MET A 803 5.87 -23.17 -7.82
C MET A 803 6.64 -21.88 -7.50
N TYR A 804 6.00 -20.72 -7.66
CA TYR A 804 6.68 -19.43 -7.65
C TYR A 804 6.64 -18.69 -6.32
N GLY A 805 5.82 -19.13 -5.36
CA GLY A 805 5.61 -18.47 -4.08
C GLY A 805 4.49 -17.43 -4.14
N SER A 806 3.99 -17.06 -2.97
CA SER A 806 2.95 -16.04 -2.79
C SER A 806 3.47 -14.72 -2.21
N THR A 807 4.77 -14.66 -1.91
CA THR A 807 5.48 -13.43 -1.51
C THR A 807 6.72 -13.23 -2.39
N LYS A 808 7.22 -12.00 -2.46
CA LYS A 808 8.44 -11.68 -3.20
C LYS A 808 9.65 -12.44 -2.63
N CYS A 809 9.75 -12.54 -1.31
CA CYS A 809 10.86 -13.24 -0.66
C CYS A 809 10.86 -14.75 -0.96
N GLU A 810 9.69 -15.38 -1.06
CA GLU A 810 9.59 -16.77 -1.50
C GLU A 810 10.03 -16.92 -2.96
N GLY A 811 9.54 -16.07 -3.85
CA GLY A 811 9.94 -16.09 -5.25
C GLY A 811 11.45 -15.87 -5.44
N ASP A 812 12.02 -14.89 -4.74
CA ASP A 812 13.45 -14.61 -4.75
C ASP A 812 14.26 -15.78 -4.18
N ARG A 813 13.77 -16.45 -3.12
CA ARG A 813 14.42 -17.63 -2.53
C ARG A 813 14.55 -18.77 -3.53
N LEU A 814 13.57 -18.94 -4.41
CA LEU A 814 13.50 -20.04 -5.38
C LEU A 814 14.28 -19.77 -6.67
N ARG A 815 14.71 -18.53 -6.94
CA ARG A 815 15.40 -18.15 -8.17
C ARG A 815 16.91 -18.30 -8.08
N THR A 816 17.56 -18.56 -9.22
CA THR A 816 19.02 -18.46 -9.36
C THR A 816 19.49 -17.04 -9.65
N PHE A 817 18.59 -16.18 -10.15
CA PHE A 817 18.90 -14.87 -10.75
C PHE A 817 19.89 -14.94 -11.93
N GLU A 818 19.91 -16.09 -12.60
CA GLU A 818 20.70 -16.33 -13.80
C GLU A 818 19.82 -16.94 -14.90
N ASN A 819 19.76 -16.29 -16.07
CA ASN A 819 19.00 -16.73 -17.26
C ASN A 819 17.52 -17.02 -17.01
N GLY A 820 16.93 -16.38 -16.01
CA GLY A 820 15.54 -16.50 -15.61
C GLY A 820 15.18 -17.85 -14.98
N LYS A 821 16.16 -18.55 -14.37
CA LYS A 821 16.01 -19.94 -13.88
C LYS A 821 15.61 -20.07 -12.42
N LEU A 822 15.09 -21.25 -12.08
CA LEU A 822 14.81 -21.68 -10.70
C LEU A 822 15.94 -22.53 -10.15
N LYS A 823 16.09 -22.54 -8.83
CA LYS A 823 16.99 -23.46 -8.14
C LYS A 823 16.45 -24.89 -8.28
N VAL A 824 17.34 -25.81 -8.63
CA VAL A 824 17.01 -27.21 -8.90
C VAL A 824 18.02 -28.15 -8.27
N THR A 825 17.56 -29.36 -7.93
CA THR A 825 18.44 -30.47 -7.53
C THR A 825 18.61 -31.45 -8.67
N ARG A 826 19.84 -31.95 -8.84
CA ARG A 826 20.16 -33.01 -9.81
C ARG A 826 20.09 -34.37 -9.14
N LEU A 827 19.16 -35.21 -9.59
CA LEU A 827 18.95 -36.58 -9.09
C LEU A 827 19.91 -37.61 -9.72
N THR A 828 20.56 -37.26 -10.84
CA THR A 828 21.49 -38.15 -11.55
C THR A 828 22.79 -37.43 -11.88
N SER A 829 23.88 -38.18 -12.07
CA SER A 829 25.17 -37.64 -12.52
C SER A 829 25.17 -37.13 -13.96
N SER A 830 24.11 -37.41 -14.73
CA SER A 830 23.93 -36.87 -16.08
C SER A 830 23.57 -35.39 -16.04
N SER A 831 24.15 -34.58 -16.92
CA SER A 831 23.77 -33.18 -17.15
C SER A 831 22.43 -33.02 -17.89
N SER A 832 21.68 -34.10 -18.07
CA SER A 832 20.39 -34.10 -18.77
C SER A 832 19.31 -33.33 -18.00
N HIS A 833 18.51 -32.55 -18.74
CA HIS A 833 17.29 -31.87 -18.27
C HIS A 833 16.35 -32.79 -17.47
N TYR A 834 16.24 -34.05 -17.88
CA TYR A 834 15.38 -35.05 -17.23
C TYR A 834 15.91 -35.55 -15.88
N GLY A 835 17.10 -35.12 -15.46
CA GLY A 835 17.66 -35.40 -14.13
C GLY A 835 17.32 -34.34 -13.09
N LEU A 836 16.60 -33.28 -13.45
CA LEU A 836 16.28 -32.15 -12.57
C LEU A 836 15.02 -32.40 -11.74
N THR A 837 15.00 -31.86 -10.54
CA THR A 837 13.82 -31.73 -9.67
C THR A 837 13.91 -30.41 -8.89
N LEU A 838 12.95 -30.16 -8.00
CA LEU A 838 12.92 -29.02 -7.07
C LEU A 838 14.22 -28.93 -6.28
N SER A 839 14.55 -27.74 -5.78
CA SER A 839 15.69 -27.56 -4.87
C SER A 839 15.45 -28.29 -3.55
N GLN A 840 16.50 -28.90 -3.01
CA GLN A 840 16.50 -29.49 -1.66
C GLN A 840 16.40 -28.41 -0.59
N SER A 841 15.78 -28.75 0.54
CA SER A 841 15.81 -27.93 1.75
C SER A 841 17.17 -28.04 2.46
N ASN A 842 17.68 -26.90 2.92
CA ASN A 842 18.89 -26.87 3.75
C ASN A 842 18.59 -27.33 5.20
N ALA A 843 19.62 -27.45 6.05
CA ALA A 843 19.46 -27.96 7.42
C ALA A 843 18.50 -27.14 8.30
N ALA A 844 18.36 -25.83 8.07
CA ALA A 844 17.40 -24.97 8.77
C ALA A 844 15.97 -25.09 8.18
N GLU A 845 15.84 -25.54 6.94
CA GLU A 845 14.59 -25.72 6.19
C GLU A 845 14.07 -27.17 6.22
N GLN A 846 14.80 -28.10 6.85
CA GLN A 846 14.42 -29.52 6.97
C GLN A 846 13.48 -29.81 8.13
N ASP A 847 13.06 -28.78 8.87
CA ASP A 847 12.26 -28.96 10.07
C ASP A 847 10.87 -29.54 9.75
N GLY A 848 10.57 -30.74 10.26
CA GLY A 848 9.36 -31.52 9.93
C GLY A 848 9.51 -32.55 8.81
N CYS A 849 10.66 -32.61 8.14
CA CYS A 849 10.97 -33.66 7.17
C CYS A 849 11.29 -34.98 7.89
N VAL A 850 10.57 -36.06 7.57
CA VAL A 850 10.77 -37.42 8.15
C VAL A 850 11.65 -38.30 7.24
N SER A 851 12.18 -37.73 6.15
CA SER A 851 13.07 -38.41 5.22
C SER A 851 14.48 -38.58 5.80
N SER A 852 15.28 -39.48 5.23
CA SER A 852 16.70 -39.66 5.63
C SER A 852 17.47 -38.34 5.41
N PRO A 853 18.49 -38.00 6.24
CA PRO A 853 19.39 -36.89 5.98
C PRO A 853 20.07 -36.94 4.60
N ASP A 854 20.30 -38.15 4.07
CA ASP A 854 20.86 -38.35 2.72
C ASP A 854 19.86 -38.04 1.59
N PHE A 855 18.56 -37.97 1.93
CA PHE A 855 17.44 -37.80 0.99
C PHE A 855 16.49 -36.71 1.50
N PRO A 856 16.93 -35.44 1.60
CA PRO A 856 16.15 -34.38 2.22
C PRO A 856 14.88 -34.05 1.42
N CYS A 857 13.95 -33.35 2.09
CA CYS A 857 12.75 -32.81 1.45
C CYS A 857 13.09 -31.64 0.50
N PHE A 858 12.08 -31.12 -0.19
CA PHE A 858 12.23 -30.08 -1.20
C PHE A 858 11.60 -28.75 -0.78
N ILE A 859 12.01 -27.69 -1.46
CA ILE A 859 11.40 -26.36 -1.37
C ILE A 859 10.70 -26.01 -2.68
N ALA A 860 9.54 -25.37 -2.57
CA ALA A 860 8.74 -24.85 -3.68
C ALA A 860 8.08 -23.52 -3.26
N GLY A 861 7.18 -23.01 -4.08
CA GLY A 861 6.34 -21.86 -3.73
C GLY A 861 5.27 -22.16 -2.66
N ASP A 862 4.91 -23.42 -2.50
CA ASP A 862 4.03 -23.92 -1.44
C ASP A 862 4.78 -24.88 -0.50
N ASP A 863 4.62 -24.71 0.81
CA ASP A 863 5.35 -25.47 1.83
C ASP A 863 4.87 -26.93 1.97
N ARG A 864 3.72 -27.27 1.39
CA ARG A 864 3.13 -28.61 1.43
C ARG A 864 3.62 -29.49 0.26
N ASN A 865 4.54 -29.01 -0.56
CA ASN A 865 5.10 -29.72 -1.71
C ASN A 865 5.61 -31.14 -1.37
N SER A 866 6.23 -31.30 -0.19
CA SER A 866 6.84 -32.55 0.28
C SER A 866 5.89 -33.36 1.16
N GLN A 867 4.57 -33.16 1.07
CA GLN A 867 3.60 -33.96 1.81
C GLN A 867 3.72 -35.45 1.46
N GLN A 868 3.90 -35.77 0.18
CA GLN A 868 3.99 -37.13 -0.34
C GLN A 868 4.73 -37.17 -1.69
N THR A 869 5.34 -38.31 -2.03
CA THR A 869 6.29 -38.42 -3.15
C THR A 869 5.66 -38.21 -4.53
N LEU A 870 4.37 -38.53 -4.71
CA LEU A 870 3.68 -38.41 -6.00
C LEU A 870 3.53 -36.93 -6.40
N LEU A 871 3.23 -36.06 -5.43
CA LEU A 871 3.13 -34.61 -5.62
C LEU A 871 4.44 -34.02 -6.13
N ILE A 872 5.57 -34.44 -5.56
CA ILE A 872 6.89 -34.00 -6.04
C ILE A 872 7.10 -34.32 -7.51
N ALA A 873 6.66 -35.49 -8.00
CA ALA A 873 6.79 -35.83 -9.41
C ALA A 873 6.01 -34.87 -10.33
N VAL A 874 4.82 -34.41 -9.91
CA VAL A 874 4.05 -33.39 -10.64
C VAL A 874 4.76 -32.03 -10.59
N HIS A 875 5.21 -31.59 -9.41
CA HIS A 875 6.02 -30.36 -9.29
C HIS A 875 7.29 -30.43 -10.16
N SER A 876 7.97 -31.58 -10.24
CA SER A 876 9.17 -31.77 -11.07
C SER A 876 8.88 -31.55 -12.55
N VAL A 877 7.72 -32.01 -13.06
CA VAL A 877 7.34 -31.81 -14.47
C VAL A 877 7.23 -30.31 -14.79
N PHE A 878 6.59 -29.51 -13.93
CA PHE A 878 6.47 -28.08 -14.16
C PHE A 878 7.77 -27.29 -13.89
N HIS A 879 8.58 -27.69 -12.90
CA HIS A 879 9.91 -27.09 -12.71
C HIS A 879 10.82 -27.34 -13.91
N ARG A 880 10.77 -28.54 -14.48
CA ARG A 880 11.46 -28.86 -15.74
C ARG A 880 10.90 -28.04 -16.89
N GLU A 881 9.60 -27.81 -16.96
CA GLU A 881 9.04 -26.93 -18.00
C GLU A 881 9.58 -25.50 -17.87
N HIS A 882 9.68 -24.97 -16.65
CA HIS A 882 10.29 -23.66 -16.41
C HIS A 882 11.74 -23.60 -16.90
N GLU A 883 12.56 -24.58 -16.53
CA GLU A 883 13.95 -24.66 -16.99
C GLU A 883 14.07 -24.79 -18.52
N ARG A 884 13.17 -25.54 -19.15
CA ARG A 884 13.14 -25.74 -20.61
C ARG A 884 12.74 -24.46 -21.33
N VAL A 885 11.66 -23.81 -20.88
CA VAL A 885 11.10 -22.61 -21.50
C VAL A 885 12.02 -21.40 -21.28
N SER A 886 12.57 -21.20 -20.08
CA SER A 886 13.52 -20.11 -19.82
C SER A 886 14.77 -20.22 -20.70
N THR A 887 15.30 -21.44 -20.86
CA THR A 887 16.42 -21.71 -21.77
C THR A 887 16.07 -21.40 -23.23
N ILE A 888 14.89 -21.81 -23.70
CA ILE A 888 14.44 -21.51 -25.07
C ILE A 888 14.26 -20.00 -25.27
N LEU A 889 13.58 -19.32 -24.35
CA LEU A 889 13.30 -17.88 -24.43
C LEU A 889 14.59 -17.06 -24.39
N SER A 890 15.54 -17.41 -23.51
CA SER A 890 16.86 -16.79 -23.47
C SER A 890 17.64 -16.98 -24.78
N ASN A 891 17.54 -18.15 -25.41
CA ASN A 891 18.22 -18.43 -26.69
C ASN A 891 17.60 -17.69 -27.88
N ILE A 892 16.27 -17.60 -27.97
CA ILE A 892 15.60 -16.89 -29.09
C ILE A 892 15.62 -15.37 -28.92
N ASN A 893 15.74 -14.88 -27.67
CA ASN A 893 15.85 -13.48 -27.31
C ASN A 893 17.13 -13.21 -26.47
N PRO A 894 18.34 -13.26 -27.07
CA PRO A 894 19.60 -13.08 -26.32
C PRO A 894 19.77 -11.71 -25.66
N HIS A 895 18.91 -10.74 -26.01
CA HIS A 895 18.88 -9.38 -25.47
C HIS A 895 18.04 -9.25 -24.19
N TRP A 896 17.23 -10.26 -23.83
CA TRP A 896 16.47 -10.24 -22.59
C TRP A 896 17.37 -10.52 -21.39
N GLY A 897 17.27 -9.66 -20.37
CA GLY A 897 17.90 -9.91 -19.07
C GLY A 897 17.16 -10.98 -18.24
N ASP A 898 17.78 -11.43 -17.14
CA ASP A 898 17.27 -12.46 -16.22
C ASP A 898 15.79 -12.25 -15.86
N GLU A 899 15.45 -11.04 -15.38
CA GLU A 899 14.09 -10.72 -14.91
C GLU A 899 13.05 -10.85 -16.03
N LYS A 900 13.38 -10.40 -17.25
CA LYS A 900 12.46 -10.48 -18.39
C LYS A 900 12.23 -11.94 -18.79
N VAL A 901 13.29 -12.76 -18.84
CA VAL A 901 13.18 -14.20 -19.12
C VAL A 901 12.35 -14.89 -18.04
N TYR A 902 12.61 -14.61 -16.76
CA TYR A 902 11.87 -15.17 -15.64
C TYR A 902 10.37 -14.84 -15.73
N GLN A 903 10.02 -13.56 -15.91
CA GLN A 903 8.62 -13.12 -15.93
C GLN A 903 7.85 -13.63 -17.15
N GLU A 904 8.47 -13.66 -18.34
CA GLU A 904 7.84 -14.23 -19.54
C GLU A 904 7.66 -15.75 -19.42
N THR A 905 8.64 -16.44 -18.82
CA THR A 905 8.54 -17.88 -18.53
C THR A 905 7.42 -18.16 -17.52
N ARG A 906 7.38 -17.43 -16.41
CA ARG A 906 6.33 -17.52 -15.38
C ARG A 906 4.96 -17.27 -16.01
N LYS A 907 4.81 -16.17 -16.76
CA LYS A 907 3.57 -15.81 -17.46
C LYS A 907 3.10 -16.92 -18.42
N PHE A 908 4.01 -17.49 -19.21
CA PHE A 908 3.69 -18.61 -20.10
C PHE A 908 3.24 -19.85 -19.32
N ILE A 909 3.94 -20.23 -18.26
CA ILE A 909 3.61 -21.42 -17.46
C ILE A 909 2.29 -21.24 -16.73
N SER A 910 2.00 -20.08 -16.14
CA SER A 910 0.69 -19.79 -15.54
C SER A 910 -0.45 -19.91 -16.56
N ALA A 911 -0.20 -19.48 -17.81
CA ALA A 911 -1.16 -19.60 -18.91
C ALA A 911 -1.34 -21.04 -19.39
N GLN A 912 -0.25 -21.81 -19.51
CA GLN A 912 -0.28 -23.24 -19.85
C GLN A 912 -1.02 -24.04 -18.76
N PHE A 913 -0.74 -23.75 -17.49
CA PHE A 913 -1.40 -24.35 -16.34
C PHE A 913 -2.90 -24.05 -16.34
N SER A 914 -3.27 -22.76 -16.45
CA SER A 914 -4.67 -22.33 -16.57
C SER A 914 -5.37 -23.01 -17.76
N ASN A 915 -4.74 -23.06 -18.93
CA ASN A 915 -5.32 -23.73 -20.10
C ASN A 915 -5.61 -25.20 -19.80
N ILE A 916 -4.68 -25.96 -19.21
CA ILE A 916 -4.89 -27.37 -18.84
C ILE A 916 -6.03 -27.52 -17.84
N VAL A 917 -6.12 -26.63 -16.84
CA VAL A 917 -7.19 -26.64 -15.83
C VAL A 917 -8.56 -26.49 -16.49
N TYR A 918 -8.76 -25.46 -17.32
CA TYR A 918 -10.07 -25.17 -17.92
C TYR A 918 -10.45 -26.09 -19.09
N SER A 919 -9.48 -26.56 -19.89
CA SER A 919 -9.76 -27.38 -21.08
C SER A 919 -9.83 -28.88 -20.80
N HIS A 920 -9.09 -29.39 -19.81
CA HIS A 920 -8.96 -30.84 -19.57
C HIS A 920 -9.42 -31.28 -18.19
N TYR A 921 -9.06 -30.54 -17.13
CA TYR A 921 -9.38 -30.97 -15.75
C TYR A 921 -10.84 -30.69 -15.38
N LEU A 922 -11.31 -29.45 -15.51
CA LEU A 922 -12.66 -29.06 -15.08
C LEU A 922 -13.78 -29.85 -15.76
N PRO A 923 -13.78 -30.08 -17.09
CA PRO A 923 -14.84 -30.86 -17.75
C PRO A 923 -15.01 -32.26 -17.17
N ILE A 924 -13.92 -32.88 -16.69
CA ILE A 924 -13.94 -34.18 -16.02
C ILE A 924 -14.48 -34.05 -14.59
N VAL A 925 -14.08 -33.00 -13.86
CA VAL A 925 -14.48 -32.84 -12.46
C VAL A 925 -15.96 -32.54 -12.31
N ILE A 926 -16.45 -31.48 -12.97
CA ILE A 926 -17.81 -30.97 -12.81
C ILE A 926 -18.77 -31.42 -13.92
N GLY A 927 -18.25 -32.06 -14.97
CA GLY A 927 -19.04 -32.51 -16.12
C GLY A 927 -19.30 -31.40 -17.15
N GLU A 928 -19.47 -31.82 -18.40
CA GLU A 928 -19.67 -30.92 -19.55
C GLU A 928 -20.83 -29.94 -19.35
N THR A 929 -21.93 -30.40 -18.76
CA THR A 929 -23.13 -29.58 -18.49
C THR A 929 -22.83 -28.37 -17.62
N TYR A 930 -22.05 -28.53 -16.54
CA TYR A 930 -21.71 -27.42 -15.65
C TYR A 930 -20.61 -26.55 -16.25
N THR A 931 -19.67 -27.12 -16.99
CA THR A 931 -18.66 -26.37 -17.74
C THR A 931 -19.32 -25.39 -18.73
N ASP A 932 -20.33 -25.83 -19.46
CA ASP A 932 -21.08 -24.98 -20.38
C ASP A 932 -21.98 -23.97 -19.65
N LYS A 933 -22.73 -24.42 -18.64
CA LYS A 933 -23.64 -23.57 -17.87
C LYS A 933 -22.94 -22.37 -17.21
N TYR A 934 -21.69 -22.54 -16.77
CA TYR A 934 -20.90 -21.50 -16.10
C TYR A 934 -19.93 -20.76 -17.03
N ASP A 935 -19.96 -21.03 -18.35
CA ASP A 935 -19.06 -20.44 -19.35
C ASP A 935 -17.56 -20.63 -19.01
N LEU A 936 -17.19 -21.86 -18.67
CA LEU A 936 -15.83 -22.20 -18.24
C LEU A 936 -14.92 -22.71 -19.36
N ARG A 937 -15.47 -23.01 -20.55
CA ARG A 937 -14.63 -23.46 -21.66
C ARG A 937 -13.69 -22.36 -22.14
N PRO A 938 -12.44 -22.70 -22.45
CA PRO A 938 -11.57 -21.83 -23.23
C PRO A 938 -12.11 -21.56 -24.63
N LEU A 939 -11.76 -20.41 -25.19
CA LEU A 939 -12.11 -20.09 -26.57
C LEU A 939 -11.24 -20.88 -27.56
N ILE A 940 -11.80 -21.21 -28.72
CA ILE A 940 -11.03 -21.84 -29.81
C ILE A 940 -10.14 -20.81 -30.52
N LYS A 941 -10.60 -19.56 -30.62
CA LYS A 941 -9.91 -18.45 -31.30
C LYS A 941 -10.31 -17.10 -30.69
N GLY A 942 -9.45 -16.11 -30.82
CA GLY A 942 -9.71 -14.72 -30.40
C GLY A 942 -9.42 -14.51 -28.93
N TYR A 943 -10.00 -13.45 -28.36
CA TYR A 943 -9.81 -13.03 -26.98
C TYR A 943 -11.10 -13.15 -26.16
N TYR A 944 -10.95 -13.50 -24.89
CA TYR A 944 -11.98 -13.40 -23.88
C TYR A 944 -12.19 -11.92 -23.49
N LYS A 945 -13.45 -11.52 -23.28
CA LYS A 945 -13.88 -10.13 -22.98
C LYS A 945 -14.82 -10.03 -21.77
N GLY A 946 -14.81 -11.04 -20.91
CA GLY A 946 -15.69 -11.09 -19.73
C GLY A 946 -14.96 -10.83 -18.43
N TYR A 947 -13.86 -10.06 -18.46
CA TYR A 947 -13.21 -9.59 -17.24
C TYR A 947 -14.13 -8.55 -16.55
N ASP A 948 -14.34 -8.71 -15.25
CA ASP A 948 -15.18 -7.84 -14.43
C ASP A 948 -14.35 -7.24 -13.27
N GLU A 949 -14.03 -5.95 -13.37
CA GLU A 949 -13.32 -5.20 -12.34
C GLU A 949 -14.08 -5.03 -11.02
N ASN A 950 -15.41 -5.24 -11.00
CA ASN A 950 -16.20 -5.18 -9.77
C ASN A 950 -16.28 -6.53 -9.08
N CYS A 951 -15.95 -7.62 -9.78
CA CYS A 951 -15.92 -8.95 -9.23
C CYS A 951 -14.79 -9.13 -8.18
N ASP A 952 -14.87 -10.24 -7.44
CA ASP A 952 -13.93 -10.67 -6.41
C ASP A 952 -13.62 -12.16 -6.59
N ALA A 953 -12.34 -12.46 -6.82
CA ALA A 953 -11.79 -13.79 -7.06
C ALA A 953 -11.48 -14.57 -5.76
N SER A 954 -11.64 -13.95 -4.57
CA SER A 954 -11.33 -14.59 -3.29
C SER A 954 -12.01 -15.96 -3.18
N ILE A 955 -11.25 -16.93 -2.64
CA ILE A 955 -11.70 -18.32 -2.55
C ILE A 955 -12.91 -18.45 -1.62
N LEU A 956 -13.95 -19.10 -2.11
CA LEU A 956 -15.14 -19.44 -1.35
C LEU A 956 -14.78 -20.41 -0.22
N GLN A 957 -15.21 -20.10 0.99
CA GLN A 957 -15.10 -21.00 2.13
C GLN A 957 -15.61 -22.43 1.88
N PRO A 958 -16.82 -22.66 1.30
CA PRO A 958 -17.28 -24.03 1.00
C PRO A 958 -16.40 -24.74 -0.03
N PHE A 959 -15.71 -24.00 -0.91
CA PHE A 959 -14.75 -24.57 -1.85
C PHE A 959 -13.50 -25.10 -1.12
N ALA A 960 -12.84 -24.26 -0.33
CA ALA A 960 -11.59 -24.58 0.37
C ALA A 960 -11.75 -25.62 1.50
N THR A 961 -12.92 -25.66 2.15
CA THR A 961 -13.16 -26.55 3.30
C THR A 961 -13.80 -27.87 2.94
N SER A 962 -14.51 -27.95 1.81
CA SER A 962 -15.35 -29.11 1.48
C SER A 962 -15.27 -29.50 0.01
N ALA A 963 -15.76 -28.66 -0.92
CA ALA A 963 -16.05 -29.09 -2.29
C ALA A 963 -14.83 -29.53 -3.09
N PHE A 964 -13.68 -28.85 -2.93
CA PHE A 964 -12.46 -29.19 -3.67
C PHE A 964 -11.56 -30.19 -2.92
N ARG A 965 -11.97 -30.66 -1.74
CA ARG A 965 -11.26 -31.69 -0.98
C ARG A 965 -11.61 -33.08 -1.49
N LEU A 966 -11.20 -33.39 -2.72
CA LEU A 966 -11.47 -34.66 -3.42
C LEU A 966 -10.74 -35.88 -2.79
N HIS A 967 -10.54 -35.89 -1.46
CA HIS A 967 -9.77 -36.86 -0.70
C HIS A 967 -10.33 -38.29 -0.80
N SER A 968 -11.60 -38.49 -1.16
CA SER A 968 -12.16 -39.82 -1.42
C SER A 968 -11.55 -40.50 -2.66
N THR A 969 -10.92 -39.74 -3.55
CA THR A 969 -10.28 -40.27 -4.78
C THR A 969 -8.86 -40.81 -4.57
N ILE A 970 -8.28 -40.65 -3.38
CA ILE A 970 -6.90 -41.07 -3.04
C ILE A 970 -6.80 -42.60 -2.98
N THR A 971 -5.79 -43.19 -3.66
CA THR A 971 -5.41 -44.61 -3.48
C THR A 971 -4.14 -44.75 -2.65
N ARG A 972 -4.10 -45.78 -1.79
CA ARG A 972 -2.93 -46.12 -0.98
C ARG A 972 -1.69 -46.51 -1.81
N PHE A 973 -1.88 -47.35 -2.83
CA PHE A 973 -0.78 -47.94 -3.58
C PHE A 973 -0.71 -47.37 -5.00
N THR A 974 0.39 -46.71 -5.32
CA THR A 974 0.68 -46.22 -6.69
C THR A 974 1.92 -46.92 -7.25
N PRO A 975 1.79 -47.75 -8.29
CA PRO A 975 2.92 -48.46 -8.87
C PRO A 975 3.88 -47.50 -9.59
N MET A 976 5.17 -47.82 -9.62
CA MET A 976 6.21 -47.07 -10.33
C MET A 976 6.56 -47.80 -11.63
N HIS A 977 6.14 -47.23 -12.78
CA HIS A 977 6.24 -47.83 -14.11
C HIS A 977 7.14 -47.04 -15.06
N GLU A 978 8.23 -47.63 -15.54
CA GLU A 978 9.03 -47.03 -16.63
C GLU A 978 8.24 -46.84 -17.92
N ASN A 979 7.27 -47.74 -18.14
CA ASN A 979 6.28 -47.70 -19.19
C ASN A 979 5.05 -48.45 -18.67
N ILE A 980 3.85 -47.94 -18.93
CA ILE A 980 2.57 -48.54 -18.52
C ILE A 980 2.42 -49.99 -19.03
N LEU A 981 3.09 -50.33 -20.15
CA LEU A 981 3.09 -51.67 -20.74
C LEU A 981 4.04 -52.66 -20.03
N LYS A 982 4.90 -52.20 -19.12
CA LYS A 982 5.86 -53.03 -18.39
C LYS A 982 5.42 -53.21 -16.94
N PRO A 983 5.71 -54.37 -16.31
CA PRO A 983 5.41 -54.57 -14.89
C PRO A 983 6.13 -53.52 -14.03
N ALA A 984 5.47 -53.10 -12.94
CA ALA A 984 6.04 -52.16 -12.00
C ALA A 984 7.24 -52.77 -11.27
N THR A 985 8.31 -51.99 -11.09
CA THR A 985 9.50 -52.43 -10.36
C THR A 985 9.43 -52.07 -8.87
N MET A 986 8.63 -51.06 -8.53
CA MET A 986 8.45 -50.52 -7.18
C MET A 986 7.00 -50.01 -7.04
N VAL A 987 6.57 -49.70 -5.82
CA VAL A 987 5.26 -49.12 -5.52
C VAL A 987 5.44 -48.04 -4.47
N VAL A 988 4.76 -46.91 -4.55
CA VAL A 988 4.62 -45.94 -3.45
C VAL A 988 3.45 -46.39 -2.56
N ASP A 989 3.72 -46.62 -1.27
CA ASP A 989 2.68 -46.95 -0.26
C ASP A 989 2.45 -45.71 0.60
N LEU A 990 1.41 -44.96 0.26
CA LEU A 990 1.10 -43.67 0.86
C LEU A 990 1.02 -43.74 2.39
N ALA A 991 0.41 -44.80 2.94
CA ALA A 991 0.23 -44.96 4.38
C ALA A 991 1.56 -45.01 5.17
N SER A 992 2.66 -45.40 4.52
CA SER A 992 3.99 -45.54 5.14
C SER A 992 5.01 -44.48 4.69
N GLU A 993 4.63 -43.63 3.72
CA GLU A 993 5.57 -42.78 2.96
C GLU A 993 5.20 -41.30 2.90
N PHE A 994 4.22 -40.85 3.69
CA PHE A 994 4.05 -39.42 3.93
C PHE A 994 5.38 -38.79 4.40
N ILE A 995 5.77 -37.68 3.77
CA ILE A 995 7.01 -36.92 4.03
C ILE A 995 8.28 -37.79 3.97
N ASN A 996 8.24 -38.88 3.19
CA ASN A 996 9.42 -39.67 2.87
C ASN A 996 9.78 -39.48 1.39
N MET A 997 10.87 -38.76 1.13
CA MET A 997 11.31 -38.45 -0.22
C MET A 997 12.27 -39.47 -0.81
N THR A 998 12.66 -40.51 -0.06
CA THR A 998 13.66 -41.52 -0.47
C THR A 998 13.38 -42.09 -1.88
N LYS A 999 12.12 -42.30 -2.26
CA LYS A 999 11.76 -42.87 -3.57
C LYS A 999 11.98 -41.92 -4.75
N ILE A 1000 11.93 -40.61 -4.55
CA ILE A 1000 12.18 -39.65 -5.64
C ILE A 1000 13.66 -39.58 -6.00
N TYR A 1001 14.57 -39.98 -5.11
CA TYR A 1001 16.00 -40.01 -5.39
C TYR A 1001 16.44 -41.24 -6.21
N GLN A 1002 15.54 -42.19 -6.45
CA GLN A 1002 15.83 -43.35 -7.28
C GLN A 1002 15.98 -42.97 -8.77
N PRO A 1003 16.81 -43.68 -9.55
CA PRO A 1003 16.97 -43.39 -10.97
C PRO A 1003 15.65 -43.44 -11.77
N ASN A 1004 15.40 -42.35 -12.51
CA ASN A 1004 14.18 -42.13 -13.31
C ASN A 1004 12.87 -42.26 -12.51
N SER A 1005 12.88 -41.90 -11.23
CA SER A 1005 11.73 -41.97 -10.32
C SER A 1005 10.55 -41.13 -10.80
N VAL A 1006 10.78 -39.89 -11.27
CA VAL A 1006 9.75 -38.96 -11.76
C VAL A 1006 9.00 -39.60 -12.92
N GLU A 1007 9.73 -40.11 -13.93
CA GLU A 1007 9.15 -40.81 -15.07
C GLU A 1007 8.32 -42.02 -14.62
N LYS A 1008 8.86 -42.80 -13.69
CA LYS A 1008 8.20 -44.01 -13.18
C LYS A 1008 6.91 -43.70 -12.41
N ILE A 1009 6.92 -42.65 -11.60
CA ILE A 1009 5.77 -42.21 -10.83
C ILE A 1009 4.69 -41.65 -11.76
N ILE A 1010 5.05 -40.79 -12.72
CA ILE A 1010 4.11 -40.23 -13.69
C ILE A 1010 3.48 -41.34 -14.56
N GLY A 1011 4.27 -42.32 -15.01
CA GLY A 1011 3.76 -43.51 -15.70
C GLY A 1011 2.78 -44.31 -14.84
N GLY A 1012 3.07 -44.43 -13.54
CA GLY A 1012 2.21 -45.02 -12.53
C GLY A 1012 0.88 -44.30 -12.32
N LEU A 1013 0.94 -42.99 -12.08
CA LEU A 1013 -0.22 -42.13 -11.89
C LEU A 1013 -1.16 -42.16 -13.10
N SER A 1014 -0.59 -42.19 -14.32
CA SER A 1014 -1.34 -42.24 -15.56
C SER A 1014 -2.02 -43.61 -15.79
N GLY A 1015 -1.43 -44.71 -15.32
CA GLY A 1015 -1.96 -46.07 -15.52
C GLY A 1015 -2.85 -46.59 -14.38
N LYS A 1016 -2.64 -46.11 -13.15
CA LYS A 1016 -3.40 -46.51 -11.97
C LYS A 1016 -4.74 -45.80 -11.95
N ARG A 1017 -5.82 -46.54 -11.70
CA ARG A 1017 -7.15 -45.98 -11.44
C ARG A 1017 -7.17 -45.27 -10.09
N GLN A 1018 -7.78 -44.08 -10.02
CA GLN A 1018 -8.10 -43.45 -8.74
C GLN A 1018 -9.24 -44.18 -8.02
N MET A 1019 -9.43 -43.86 -6.74
CA MET A 1019 -10.64 -44.29 -6.02
C MET A 1019 -11.87 -43.54 -6.54
N GLN A 1020 -13.04 -44.14 -6.38
CA GLN A 1020 -14.31 -43.52 -6.72
C GLN A 1020 -14.57 -42.32 -5.82
N THR A 1021 -15.08 -41.23 -6.39
CA THR A 1021 -15.67 -40.16 -5.57
C THR A 1021 -16.98 -40.65 -4.98
N ASP A 1022 -16.92 -41.14 -3.75
CA ASP A 1022 -18.09 -41.51 -2.97
C ASP A 1022 -17.81 -41.29 -1.49
N ARG A 1023 -18.70 -41.76 -0.62
CA ARG A 1023 -18.53 -41.63 0.82
C ARG A 1023 -17.37 -42.47 1.35
N HIS A 1024 -16.88 -43.50 0.66
CA HIS A 1024 -15.83 -44.37 1.17
C HIS A 1024 -14.44 -43.77 0.95
N VAL A 1025 -13.59 -43.83 1.98
CA VAL A 1025 -12.24 -43.24 1.92
C VAL A 1025 -11.21 -44.25 2.39
N ASP A 1026 -10.08 -44.36 1.68
CA ASP A 1026 -9.00 -45.29 2.00
C ASP A 1026 -8.41 -45.02 3.40
N ASP A 1027 -8.11 -46.11 4.12
CA ASP A 1027 -7.54 -46.04 5.46
C ASP A 1027 -6.15 -45.37 5.49
N SER A 1028 -5.45 -45.27 4.35
CA SER A 1028 -4.18 -44.54 4.25
C SER A 1028 -4.29 -43.11 4.75
N VAL A 1029 -5.43 -42.44 4.55
CA VAL A 1029 -5.66 -41.06 5.02
C VAL A 1029 -6.65 -40.99 6.18
N ARG A 1030 -7.50 -42.01 6.37
CA ARG A 1030 -8.49 -42.07 7.47
C ARG A 1030 -7.89 -42.54 8.80
N ASN A 1031 -6.83 -43.36 8.76
CA ASN A 1031 -6.24 -43.99 9.95
C ASN A 1031 -4.72 -43.83 10.03
N PHE A 1032 -4.04 -43.70 8.88
CA PHE A 1032 -2.58 -43.72 8.79
C PHE A 1032 -1.95 -42.39 8.35
N LEU A 1033 -2.71 -41.29 8.33
CA LEU A 1033 -2.20 -39.98 7.92
C LEU A 1033 -1.01 -39.58 8.81
N PHE A 1034 0.18 -39.46 8.20
CA PHE A 1034 1.47 -39.21 8.88
C PHE A 1034 1.81 -40.16 10.05
N SER A 1035 1.25 -41.37 10.07
CA SER A 1035 1.48 -42.32 11.17
C SER A 1035 2.94 -42.76 11.29
N ASP A 1036 3.35 -43.11 12.51
CA ASP A 1036 4.64 -43.74 12.74
C ASP A 1036 4.66 -45.12 12.05
N ARG A 1037 5.73 -45.40 11.30
CA ARG A 1037 5.85 -46.64 10.53
C ARG A 1037 5.71 -47.87 11.43
N GLY A 1038 4.73 -48.71 11.11
CA GLY A 1038 4.48 -49.96 11.83
C GLY A 1038 3.85 -49.80 13.21
N ARG A 1039 3.37 -48.60 13.59
CA ARG A 1039 2.72 -48.33 14.89
C ARG A 1039 1.28 -47.83 14.69
N PRO A 1040 0.27 -48.74 14.74
CA PRO A 1040 -1.13 -48.34 14.69
C PRO A 1040 -1.50 -47.36 15.81
N GLY A 1041 -2.52 -46.53 15.57
CA GLY A 1041 -3.02 -45.54 16.53
C GLY A 1041 -2.17 -44.27 16.68
N THR A 1042 -1.08 -44.12 15.93
CA THR A 1042 -0.18 -42.94 15.96
C THR A 1042 -0.46 -41.90 14.86
N GLY A 1043 -1.31 -42.25 13.88
CA GLY A 1043 -1.67 -41.37 12.77
C GLY A 1043 -2.79 -40.39 13.09
N LEU A 1044 -3.25 -39.71 12.06
CA LEU A 1044 -4.44 -38.84 12.09
C LEU A 1044 -5.53 -39.37 11.13
N ASP A 1045 -6.70 -38.75 11.20
CA ASP A 1045 -7.82 -39.00 10.32
C ASP A 1045 -8.17 -37.75 9.50
N LEU A 1046 -7.85 -37.77 8.21
CA LEU A 1046 -8.08 -36.64 7.30
C LEU A 1046 -9.56 -36.28 7.13
N ILE A 1047 -10.45 -37.28 7.21
CA ILE A 1047 -11.90 -37.06 7.03
C ILE A 1047 -12.49 -36.42 8.27
N SER A 1048 -12.07 -36.89 9.44
CA SER A 1048 -12.38 -36.23 10.70
C SER A 1048 -11.87 -34.78 10.70
N ILE A 1049 -10.66 -34.53 10.20
CA ILE A 1049 -10.10 -33.18 10.07
C ILE A 1049 -10.92 -32.33 9.09
N ASN A 1050 -11.37 -32.85 7.94
CA ASN A 1050 -12.20 -32.11 6.98
C ASN A 1050 -13.52 -31.64 7.61
N ILE A 1051 -14.22 -32.56 8.29
CA ILE A 1051 -15.49 -32.26 8.97
C ILE A 1051 -15.26 -31.23 10.08
N GLN A 1052 -14.24 -31.45 10.93
CA GLN A 1052 -13.90 -30.53 12.02
C GLN A 1052 -13.48 -29.15 11.48
N ARG A 1053 -12.78 -29.09 10.34
CA ARG A 1053 -12.40 -27.84 9.66
C ARG A 1053 -13.61 -27.08 9.13
N GLY A 1054 -14.60 -27.78 8.57
CA GLY A 1054 -15.88 -27.16 8.20
C GLY A 1054 -16.58 -26.51 9.40
N ARG A 1055 -16.59 -27.18 10.57
CA ARG A 1055 -17.15 -26.64 11.81
C ARG A 1055 -16.35 -25.46 12.38
N ASP A 1056 -15.02 -25.51 12.31
CA ASP A 1056 -14.11 -24.42 12.67
C ASP A 1056 -14.29 -23.16 11.80
N HIS A 1057 -14.56 -23.35 10.51
CA HIS A 1057 -14.80 -22.27 9.55
C HIS A 1057 -16.24 -21.71 9.60
N GLY A 1058 -17.12 -22.34 10.39
CA GLY A 1058 -18.51 -21.93 10.50
C GLY A 1058 -19.31 -22.18 9.22
N ILE A 1059 -18.95 -23.23 8.46
CA ILE A 1059 -19.63 -23.62 7.23
C ILE A 1059 -21.07 -24.03 7.53
N ALA A 1060 -22.02 -23.51 6.76
CA ALA A 1060 -23.42 -23.90 6.87
C ALA A 1060 -23.63 -25.40 6.58
N PRO A 1061 -24.70 -26.02 7.12
CA PRO A 1061 -25.05 -27.40 6.78
C PRO A 1061 -25.30 -27.63 5.29
N TYR A 1062 -25.27 -28.89 4.88
CA TYR A 1062 -25.41 -29.33 3.49
C TYR A 1062 -26.65 -28.76 2.76
N ASN A 1063 -27.83 -28.74 3.39
CA ASN A 1063 -29.07 -28.27 2.76
C ASN A 1063 -29.01 -26.79 2.31
N TYR A 1064 -28.30 -25.92 3.05
CA TYR A 1064 -28.12 -24.51 2.65
C TYR A 1064 -27.48 -24.40 1.26
N TYR A 1065 -26.48 -25.24 0.98
CA TYR A 1065 -25.78 -25.21 -0.30
C TYR A 1065 -26.59 -25.84 -1.42
N ARG A 1066 -27.44 -26.83 -1.11
CA ARG A 1066 -28.42 -27.35 -2.08
C ARG A 1066 -29.36 -26.25 -2.54
N GLU A 1067 -29.94 -25.51 -1.61
CA GLU A 1067 -30.83 -24.39 -1.92
C GLU A 1067 -30.12 -23.29 -2.72
N TYR A 1068 -28.89 -22.92 -2.33
CA TYR A 1068 -28.06 -21.97 -3.09
C TYR A 1068 -27.81 -22.43 -4.54
N CYS A 1069 -27.59 -23.73 -4.71
CA CYS A 1069 -27.41 -24.36 -6.01
C CYS A 1069 -28.72 -24.65 -6.76
N LYS A 1070 -29.88 -24.23 -6.21
CA LYS A 1070 -31.22 -24.45 -6.74
C LYS A 1070 -31.55 -25.93 -6.88
N LEU A 1071 -31.15 -26.72 -5.90
CA LEU A 1071 -31.41 -28.15 -5.76
C LEU A 1071 -32.37 -28.38 -4.58
N GLU A 1072 -33.19 -29.41 -4.66
CA GLU A 1072 -34.15 -29.76 -3.60
C GLU A 1072 -33.41 -30.17 -2.31
N PRO A 1073 -33.75 -29.61 -1.14
CA PRO A 1073 -33.13 -29.98 0.12
C PRO A 1073 -33.55 -31.40 0.57
N LEU A 1074 -32.70 -32.05 1.37
CA LEU A 1074 -33.03 -33.33 1.98
C LEU A 1074 -33.92 -33.10 3.21
N LEU A 1075 -35.21 -33.44 3.12
CA LEU A 1075 -36.17 -33.19 4.21
C LEU A 1075 -36.27 -34.32 5.24
N SER A 1076 -35.97 -35.57 4.84
CA SER A 1076 -36.04 -36.74 5.73
C SER A 1076 -35.11 -37.84 5.26
N PHE A 1077 -34.53 -38.58 6.22
CA PHE A 1077 -33.74 -39.79 5.93
C PHE A 1077 -34.57 -40.99 5.49
N HIS A 1078 -35.89 -40.97 5.73
CA HIS A 1078 -36.78 -42.10 5.47
C HIS A 1078 -37.55 -41.99 4.15
N SER A 1079 -37.46 -40.84 3.48
CA SER A 1079 -38.05 -40.61 2.16
C SER A 1079 -37.06 -40.91 1.03
N PHE A 1080 -37.57 -41.25 -0.14
CA PHE A 1080 -36.76 -41.32 -1.36
C PHE A 1080 -36.14 -39.95 -1.66
N PHE A 1081 -34.83 -39.93 -1.94
CA PHE A 1081 -34.09 -38.75 -2.35
C PHE A 1081 -33.25 -39.08 -3.58
N ALA A 1082 -33.44 -38.34 -4.67
CA ALA A 1082 -32.87 -38.72 -5.98
C ALA A 1082 -31.34 -38.68 -6.02
N ASP A 1083 -30.73 -37.80 -5.22
CA ASP A 1083 -29.28 -37.56 -5.28
C ASP A 1083 -28.48 -38.36 -4.25
N ILE A 1084 -29.09 -39.13 -3.34
CA ILE A 1084 -28.36 -39.99 -2.37
C ILE A 1084 -29.01 -41.37 -2.38
N ASN A 1085 -28.19 -42.43 -2.47
CA ASN A 1085 -28.71 -43.79 -2.46
C ASN A 1085 -29.32 -44.19 -1.09
N PRO A 1086 -30.26 -45.16 -1.04
CA PRO A 1086 -30.90 -45.56 0.22
C PRO A 1086 -29.91 -46.02 1.31
N GLU A 1087 -28.82 -46.70 0.94
CA GLU A 1087 -27.76 -47.10 1.90
C GLU A 1087 -27.07 -45.88 2.52
N GLY A 1088 -26.80 -44.84 1.72
CA GLY A 1088 -26.22 -43.58 2.18
C GLY A 1088 -27.13 -42.86 3.17
N LEU A 1089 -28.43 -42.76 2.85
CA LEU A 1089 -29.43 -42.18 3.75
C LEU A 1089 -29.53 -42.94 5.08
N GLU A 1090 -29.53 -44.28 5.03
CA GLU A 1090 -29.58 -45.12 6.24
C GLU A 1090 -28.37 -44.89 7.14
N VAL A 1091 -27.18 -44.76 6.55
CA VAL A 1091 -25.94 -44.57 7.31
C VAL A 1091 -25.84 -43.14 7.85
N LEU A 1092 -26.31 -42.13 7.12
CA LEU A 1092 -26.42 -40.75 7.62
C LEU A 1092 -27.39 -40.67 8.82
N ALA A 1093 -28.53 -41.36 8.74
CA ALA A 1093 -29.51 -41.43 9.83
C ALA A 1093 -28.99 -42.09 11.11
N LYS A 1094 -27.90 -42.88 11.03
CA LYS A 1094 -27.25 -43.50 12.21
C LYS A 1094 -26.40 -42.50 13.00
N VAL A 1095 -25.99 -41.38 12.39
CA VAL A 1095 -25.06 -40.43 13.01
C VAL A 1095 -25.63 -39.03 13.20
N TYR A 1096 -26.48 -38.54 12.28
CA TYR A 1096 -27.13 -37.24 12.39
C TYR A 1096 -28.58 -37.41 12.84
N GLU A 1097 -29.01 -36.57 13.78
CA GLU A 1097 -30.40 -36.54 14.25
C GLU A 1097 -31.34 -35.98 13.18
N SER A 1098 -30.91 -34.94 12.46
CA SER A 1098 -31.67 -34.27 11.40
C SER A 1098 -30.84 -34.11 10.12
N PRO A 1099 -31.47 -34.15 8.93
CA PRO A 1099 -30.82 -33.76 7.67
C PRO A 1099 -30.21 -32.36 7.69
N GLU A 1100 -30.76 -31.45 8.49
CA GLU A 1100 -30.26 -30.09 8.68
C GLU A 1100 -28.92 -30.02 9.43
N ASP A 1101 -28.45 -31.13 10.00
CA ASP A 1101 -27.21 -31.16 10.78
C ASP A 1101 -25.99 -31.60 9.95
N ILE A 1102 -26.23 -32.17 8.76
CA ILE A 1102 -25.22 -32.81 7.92
C ILE A 1102 -24.13 -31.80 7.58
N ASP A 1103 -22.89 -32.12 7.96
CA ASP A 1103 -21.72 -31.33 7.56
C ASP A 1103 -21.57 -31.35 6.04
N LEU A 1104 -21.25 -30.19 5.43
CA LEU A 1104 -21.21 -30.04 3.97
C LEU A 1104 -20.37 -31.12 3.27
N PHE A 1105 -19.14 -31.38 3.75
CA PHE A 1105 -18.27 -32.43 3.22
C PHE A 1105 -18.97 -33.81 3.20
N THR A 1106 -19.56 -34.22 4.31
CA THR A 1106 -20.24 -35.51 4.41
C THR A 1106 -21.41 -35.62 3.42
N GLY A 1107 -22.19 -34.54 3.29
CA GLY A 1107 -23.33 -34.48 2.37
C GLY A 1107 -22.92 -34.61 0.92
N ILE A 1108 -21.99 -33.77 0.45
CA ILE A 1108 -21.59 -33.73 -0.98
C ILE A 1108 -20.94 -35.03 -1.47
N PHE A 1109 -20.16 -35.72 -0.63
CA PHE A 1109 -19.54 -37.00 -1.01
C PHE A 1109 -20.49 -38.19 -0.84
N SER A 1110 -21.67 -37.98 -0.26
CA SER A 1110 -22.75 -38.97 -0.26
C SER A 1110 -23.65 -38.84 -1.48
N GLU A 1111 -23.50 -37.78 -2.30
CA GLU A 1111 -24.28 -37.59 -3.52
C GLU A 1111 -23.91 -38.59 -4.63
N ILE A 1112 -24.90 -38.93 -5.45
CA ILE A 1112 -24.73 -39.63 -6.71
C ILE A 1112 -24.06 -38.68 -7.71
N LEU A 1113 -23.05 -39.20 -8.42
CA LEU A 1113 -22.28 -38.43 -9.38
C LEU A 1113 -23.11 -38.04 -10.61
N ILE A 1114 -22.86 -36.84 -11.14
CA ILE A 1114 -23.43 -36.42 -12.42
C ILE A 1114 -22.85 -37.29 -13.55
N PRO A 1115 -23.65 -37.75 -14.53
CA PRO A 1115 -23.12 -38.47 -15.68
C PRO A 1115 -21.98 -37.71 -16.39
N GLY A 1116 -20.81 -38.35 -16.48
CA GLY A 1116 -19.61 -37.76 -17.09
C GLY A 1116 -18.74 -36.92 -16.15
N ALA A 1117 -19.25 -36.57 -14.96
CA ALA A 1117 -18.48 -35.88 -13.92
C ALA A 1117 -17.94 -36.86 -12.86
N ILE A 1118 -17.03 -36.40 -12.02
CA ILE A 1118 -16.58 -37.15 -10.84
C ILE A 1118 -17.13 -36.60 -9.53
N VAL A 1119 -18.03 -35.62 -9.54
CA VAL A 1119 -18.68 -35.11 -8.31
C VAL A 1119 -20.21 -35.04 -8.47
N GLY A 1120 -20.91 -34.96 -7.34
CA GLY A 1120 -22.35 -34.73 -7.29
C GLY A 1120 -22.75 -33.28 -7.62
N PRO A 1121 -24.05 -33.01 -7.80
CA PRO A 1121 -24.56 -31.71 -8.26
C PRO A 1121 -24.22 -30.52 -7.34
N THR A 1122 -24.16 -30.73 -6.01
CA THR A 1122 -23.84 -29.63 -5.08
C THR A 1122 -22.36 -29.25 -5.15
N ALA A 1123 -21.47 -30.25 -5.15
CA ALA A 1123 -20.04 -30.01 -5.32
C ALA A 1123 -19.73 -29.39 -6.69
N ALA A 1124 -20.36 -29.87 -7.78
CA ALA A 1124 -20.18 -29.32 -9.12
C ALA A 1124 -20.56 -27.84 -9.19
N CYS A 1125 -21.67 -27.46 -8.58
CA CYS A 1125 -22.12 -26.06 -8.48
C CYS A 1125 -21.10 -25.17 -7.76
N ILE A 1126 -20.60 -25.59 -6.58
CA ILE A 1126 -19.64 -24.81 -5.78
C ILE A 1126 -18.31 -24.66 -6.52
N ILE A 1127 -17.80 -25.75 -7.10
CA ILE A 1127 -16.56 -25.75 -7.88
C ILE A 1127 -16.71 -24.86 -9.12
N ALA A 1128 -17.79 -25.01 -9.88
CA ALA A 1128 -18.02 -24.22 -11.08
C ALA A 1128 -18.13 -22.72 -10.77
N GLU A 1129 -18.81 -22.34 -9.69
CA GLU A 1129 -18.90 -20.95 -9.24
C GLU A 1129 -17.52 -20.38 -8.85
N GLN A 1130 -16.68 -21.15 -8.15
CA GLN A 1130 -15.32 -20.71 -7.81
C GLN A 1130 -14.49 -20.48 -9.07
N PHE A 1131 -14.42 -21.46 -9.98
CA PHE A 1131 -13.61 -21.33 -11.19
C PHE A 1131 -14.14 -20.24 -12.14
N LYS A 1132 -15.46 -19.98 -12.14
CA LYS A 1132 -16.02 -18.83 -12.86
C LYS A 1132 -15.45 -17.51 -12.33
N ARG A 1133 -15.31 -17.37 -11.01
CA ARG A 1133 -14.67 -16.18 -10.41
C ARG A 1133 -13.19 -16.08 -10.76
N LEU A 1134 -12.46 -17.19 -10.72
CA LEU A 1134 -11.05 -17.22 -11.10
C LEU A 1134 -10.83 -16.86 -12.58
N LYS A 1135 -11.81 -17.13 -13.45
CA LYS A 1135 -11.80 -16.71 -14.87
C LYS A 1135 -12.18 -15.25 -15.04
N ASN A 1136 -13.30 -14.82 -14.47
CA ASN A 1136 -13.91 -13.51 -14.77
C ASN A 1136 -13.26 -12.36 -14.01
N CYS A 1137 -12.65 -12.64 -12.86
CA CYS A 1137 -12.25 -11.60 -11.90
C CYS A 1137 -10.72 -11.42 -11.88
N ASP A 1138 -10.04 -12.04 -12.85
CA ASP A 1138 -8.60 -12.02 -13.02
C ASP A 1138 -8.20 -11.24 -14.28
N ARG A 1139 -7.59 -10.08 -14.09
CA ARG A 1139 -7.12 -9.20 -15.17
C ARG A 1139 -6.10 -9.89 -16.08
N PHE A 1140 -5.38 -10.85 -15.53
CA PHE A 1140 -4.32 -11.60 -16.21
C PHE A 1140 -4.77 -13.01 -16.61
N TYR A 1141 -6.09 -13.31 -16.56
CA TYR A 1141 -6.61 -14.55 -17.16
C TYR A 1141 -6.08 -14.67 -18.58
N TYR A 1142 -5.52 -15.82 -18.93
CA TYR A 1142 -4.61 -15.90 -20.07
C TYR A 1142 -5.25 -15.51 -21.40
N GLU A 1143 -6.57 -15.71 -21.58
CA GLU A 1143 -7.28 -15.31 -22.81
C GLU A 1143 -7.79 -13.85 -22.80
N ASN A 1144 -7.65 -13.13 -21.69
CA ASN A 1144 -8.20 -11.78 -21.54
C ASN A 1144 -7.59 -10.81 -22.57
N GLY A 1145 -8.45 -10.17 -23.36
CA GLY A 1145 -8.04 -9.26 -24.45
C GLY A 1145 -8.22 -7.78 -24.18
N ASP A 1146 -8.77 -7.40 -23.01
CA ASP A 1146 -9.22 -6.04 -22.73
C ASP A 1146 -8.07 -5.03 -22.67
N ASN A 1147 -6.90 -5.44 -22.20
CA ASN A 1147 -5.72 -4.57 -22.10
C ASN A 1147 -4.59 -5.06 -23.06
N PRO A 1148 -4.21 -4.25 -24.07
CA PRO A 1148 -3.13 -4.56 -24.99
C PRO A 1148 -1.75 -4.77 -24.36
N ASP A 1149 -1.48 -4.14 -23.22
CA ASP A 1149 -0.17 -4.20 -22.54
C ASP A 1149 -0.01 -5.50 -21.74
N THR A 1150 -1.10 -6.09 -21.25
CA THR A 1150 -1.05 -7.32 -20.44
C THR A 1150 -1.37 -8.59 -21.21
N ARG A 1151 -2.11 -8.51 -22.33
CA ARG A 1151 -2.55 -9.68 -23.10
C ARG A 1151 -1.40 -10.38 -23.82
N PHE A 1152 -1.57 -11.68 -24.08
CA PHE A 1152 -0.78 -12.38 -25.10
C PHE A 1152 -1.24 -11.96 -26.50
N THR A 1153 -0.37 -12.08 -27.50
CA THR A 1153 -0.80 -11.95 -28.90
C THR A 1153 -1.66 -13.14 -29.32
N GLU A 1154 -2.51 -12.99 -30.34
CA GLU A 1154 -3.30 -14.13 -30.85
C GLU A 1154 -2.42 -15.30 -31.29
N ALA A 1155 -1.25 -15.02 -31.86
CA ALA A 1155 -0.29 -16.05 -32.24
C ALA A 1155 0.19 -16.83 -31.01
N GLN A 1156 0.57 -16.15 -29.93
CA GLN A 1156 0.95 -16.77 -28.67
C GLN A 1156 -0.22 -17.55 -28.03
N LEU A 1157 -1.42 -16.99 -28.01
CA LEU A 1157 -2.62 -17.69 -27.49
C LEU A 1157 -2.92 -18.98 -28.24
N ASN A 1158 -2.81 -18.96 -29.57
CA ASN A 1158 -3.03 -20.16 -30.37
C ASN A 1158 -1.97 -21.24 -30.10
N GLU A 1159 -0.76 -20.87 -29.69
CA GLU A 1159 0.24 -21.85 -29.23
C GLU A 1159 -0.07 -22.37 -27.82
N ILE A 1160 -0.50 -21.50 -26.89
CA ILE A 1160 -0.89 -21.91 -25.52
C ILE A 1160 -2.07 -22.90 -25.57
N ARG A 1161 -3.08 -22.66 -26.41
CA ARG A 1161 -4.26 -23.54 -26.55
C ARG A 1161 -3.94 -24.94 -27.06
N LYS A 1162 -2.78 -25.16 -27.70
CA LYS A 1162 -2.33 -26.50 -28.12
C LYS A 1162 -1.84 -27.35 -26.95
N THR A 1163 -1.51 -26.71 -25.82
CA THR A 1163 -0.89 -27.40 -24.69
C THR A 1163 -1.86 -28.36 -24.03
N THR A 1164 -1.39 -29.58 -23.80
CA THR A 1164 -2.08 -30.63 -23.05
C THR A 1164 -1.15 -31.12 -21.93
N LEU A 1165 -1.70 -31.72 -20.88
CA LEU A 1165 -0.84 -32.30 -19.82
C LEU A 1165 0.03 -33.45 -20.38
N SER A 1166 -0.46 -34.21 -21.36
CA SER A 1166 0.32 -35.26 -22.03
C SER A 1166 1.51 -34.70 -22.82
N SER A 1167 1.31 -33.62 -23.60
CA SER A 1167 2.41 -32.95 -24.30
C SER A 1167 3.43 -32.34 -23.33
N LEU A 1168 2.96 -31.78 -22.22
CA LEU A 1168 3.82 -31.22 -21.16
C LEU A 1168 4.69 -32.30 -20.50
N ILE A 1169 4.09 -33.44 -20.16
CA ILE A 1169 4.81 -34.59 -19.61
C ILE A 1169 5.85 -35.11 -20.61
N CYS A 1170 5.48 -35.29 -21.89
CA CYS A 1170 6.42 -35.74 -22.92
C CYS A 1170 7.61 -34.78 -23.09
N ALA A 1171 7.38 -33.46 -23.02
CA ALA A 1171 8.45 -32.47 -23.16
C ALA A 1171 9.45 -32.50 -21.98
N ASN A 1172 9.07 -33.05 -20.83
CA ASN A 1172 9.81 -32.95 -19.57
C ASN A 1172 10.15 -34.30 -18.92
N THR A 1173 9.90 -35.41 -19.61
CA THR A 1173 10.18 -36.78 -19.13
C THR A 1173 10.76 -37.63 -20.24
N LYS A 1174 11.36 -38.78 -19.89
CA LYS A 1174 11.90 -39.76 -20.86
C LYS A 1174 10.84 -40.75 -21.39
N LEU A 1175 9.56 -40.51 -21.12
CA LEU A 1175 8.49 -41.37 -21.61
C LEU A 1175 8.39 -41.24 -23.14
N THR A 1176 8.33 -42.36 -23.85
CA THR A 1176 8.24 -42.36 -25.33
C THR A 1176 6.81 -42.50 -25.82
N LYS A 1177 5.92 -43.05 -25.00
CA LYS A 1177 4.50 -43.20 -25.28
C LYS A 1177 3.67 -42.78 -24.08
N ILE A 1178 2.57 -42.09 -24.34
CA ILE A 1178 1.62 -41.64 -23.32
C ILE A 1178 0.20 -41.62 -23.92
N ALA A 1179 -0.82 -41.71 -23.07
CA ALA A 1179 -2.20 -41.49 -23.50
C ALA A 1179 -2.42 -40.00 -23.84
N LYS A 1180 -3.32 -39.70 -24.77
CA LYS A 1180 -3.64 -38.30 -25.13
C LYS A 1180 -4.27 -37.57 -23.95
N ASP A 1181 -5.26 -38.20 -23.32
CA ASP A 1181 -5.83 -37.78 -22.04
C ASP A 1181 -5.17 -38.60 -20.92
N VAL A 1182 -4.31 -37.96 -20.13
CA VAL A 1182 -3.61 -38.61 -19.01
C VAL A 1182 -4.45 -38.68 -17.74
N PHE A 1183 -5.57 -37.96 -17.68
CA PHE A 1183 -6.54 -38.06 -16.59
C PHE A 1183 -7.44 -39.28 -16.72
N SER A 1184 -7.47 -39.92 -17.89
CA SER A 1184 -8.08 -41.23 -18.11
C SER A 1184 -7.02 -42.32 -18.18
N VAL A 1185 -7.30 -43.51 -17.64
CA VAL A 1185 -6.40 -44.66 -17.82
C VAL A 1185 -6.33 -45.05 -19.30
N PRO A 1186 -5.19 -45.61 -19.77
CA PRO A 1186 -5.08 -46.04 -21.16
C PRO A 1186 -6.10 -47.13 -21.51
N ASP A 1187 -6.74 -46.97 -22.66
CA ASP A 1187 -7.68 -47.94 -23.24
C ASP A 1187 -7.35 -48.14 -24.71
N GLN A 1188 -7.44 -49.37 -25.23
CA GLN A 1188 -7.01 -49.68 -26.59
C GLN A 1188 -7.82 -48.96 -27.67
N PHE A 1189 -9.05 -48.55 -27.37
CA PHE A 1189 -9.97 -47.94 -28.33
C PHE A 1189 -10.26 -46.47 -28.02
N LEU A 1190 -10.49 -46.14 -26.75
CA LEU A 1190 -10.93 -44.82 -26.32
C LEU A 1190 -9.77 -43.87 -25.98
N ASN A 1191 -8.64 -44.40 -25.48
CA ASN A 1191 -7.52 -43.59 -25.00
C ASN A 1191 -6.17 -44.31 -25.16
N ALA A 1192 -5.85 -44.69 -26.40
CA ALA A 1192 -4.67 -45.50 -26.69
C ALA A 1192 -3.36 -44.72 -26.44
N LEU A 1193 -2.32 -45.45 -26.05
CA LEU A 1193 -0.97 -44.88 -25.94
C LEU A 1193 -0.47 -44.45 -27.32
N THR A 1194 -0.14 -43.17 -27.46
CA THR A 1194 0.44 -42.58 -28.67
C THR A 1194 1.91 -42.25 -28.46
N SER A 1195 2.69 -42.16 -29.55
CA SER A 1195 4.06 -41.64 -29.48
C SER A 1195 4.06 -40.17 -29.03
N CYS A 1196 5.00 -39.79 -28.17
CA CYS A 1196 5.19 -38.40 -27.77
C CYS A 1196 5.46 -37.47 -28.97
N ASP A 1197 6.11 -37.96 -30.03
CA ASP A 1197 6.41 -37.18 -31.24
C ASP A 1197 5.15 -36.75 -32.03
N LEU A 1198 4.01 -37.41 -31.78
CA LEU A 1198 2.73 -37.11 -32.43
C LEU A 1198 1.90 -36.09 -31.65
N LEU A 1199 2.34 -35.68 -30.45
CA LEU A 1199 1.64 -34.68 -29.65
C LEU A 1199 2.01 -33.25 -30.10
N PRO A 1200 1.07 -32.30 -30.04
CA PRO A 1200 1.33 -30.92 -30.41
C PRO A 1200 2.52 -30.33 -29.62
N GLN A 1201 3.38 -29.60 -30.33
CA GLN A 1201 4.49 -28.86 -29.75
C GLN A 1201 4.22 -27.35 -29.86
N VAL A 1202 4.64 -26.61 -28.85
CA VAL A 1202 4.54 -25.14 -28.81
C VAL A 1202 5.62 -24.53 -29.69
N ASP A 1203 5.22 -23.70 -30.65
CA ASP A 1203 6.15 -22.91 -31.47
C ASP A 1203 6.58 -21.64 -30.73
N PHE A 1204 7.70 -21.72 -30.01
CA PHE A 1204 8.26 -20.57 -29.29
C PHE A 1204 8.78 -19.45 -30.19
N SER A 1205 8.85 -19.63 -31.53
CA SER A 1205 9.16 -18.51 -32.43
C SER A 1205 8.15 -17.36 -32.33
N LYS A 1206 6.94 -17.62 -31.81
CA LYS A 1206 5.92 -16.60 -31.54
C LYS A 1206 6.23 -15.69 -30.34
N TRP A 1207 7.23 -16.05 -29.53
CA TRP A 1207 7.77 -15.22 -28.44
C TRP A 1207 9.07 -14.51 -28.84
N LYS A 1208 9.52 -14.65 -30.08
CA LYS A 1208 10.68 -13.91 -30.57
C LYS A 1208 10.33 -12.42 -30.62
N ASP A 1209 11.04 -11.64 -29.83
CA ASP A 1209 10.93 -10.19 -29.82
C ASP A 1209 11.80 -9.60 -30.95
N ILE A 1210 11.41 -8.43 -31.45
CA ILE A 1210 12.15 -7.78 -32.53
C ILE A 1210 13.44 -7.23 -31.92
N GLU A 1211 14.59 -7.63 -32.47
CA GLU A 1211 15.88 -7.10 -32.05
C GLU A 1211 15.91 -5.57 -32.16
N ASP A 1212 16.66 -4.95 -31.26
CA ASP A 1212 17.09 -3.56 -31.39
C ASP A 1212 17.49 -3.27 -32.84
N CYS A 1213 16.98 -2.18 -33.39
CA CYS A 1213 17.24 -1.83 -34.78
C CYS A 1213 18.70 -1.42 -34.92
N ASN A 1214 19.38 -1.94 -35.93
CA ASN A 1214 20.75 -1.56 -36.23
C ASN A 1214 20.78 -0.48 -37.32
N TYR A 1215 21.48 0.63 -37.05
CA TYR A 1215 21.72 1.69 -38.02
C TYR A 1215 23.23 1.92 -38.16
N HIS A 1216 23.81 1.48 -39.28
CA HIS A 1216 25.25 1.64 -39.58
C HIS A 1216 26.23 1.16 -38.49
N GLY A 1217 25.85 0.11 -37.73
CA GLY A 1217 26.69 -0.46 -36.67
C GLY A 1217 26.35 0.05 -35.27
N GLU A 1218 25.50 1.08 -35.13
CA GLU A 1218 24.92 1.47 -33.84
C GLU A 1218 23.60 0.75 -33.57
N LYS A 1219 23.49 0.21 -32.35
CA LYS A 1219 22.32 -0.53 -31.88
C LYS A 1219 21.33 0.43 -31.23
N ILE A 1220 20.09 0.49 -31.74
CA ILE A 1220 19.02 1.37 -31.27
C ILE A 1220 17.94 0.51 -30.63
N ILE A 1221 17.77 0.69 -29.31
CA ILE A 1221 16.87 -0.14 -28.51
C ILE A 1221 15.43 -0.04 -29.02
N LEU A 1222 14.72 -1.17 -29.06
CA LEU A 1222 13.30 -1.18 -29.46
C LEU A 1222 12.49 -0.21 -28.60
N HIS A 1223 11.67 0.63 -29.24
CA HIS A 1223 10.93 1.76 -28.65
C HIS A 1223 11.77 2.97 -28.18
N SER A 1224 13.09 2.97 -28.39
CA SER A 1224 13.94 4.14 -28.14
C SER A 1224 14.20 4.95 -29.41
N THR A 1225 14.42 6.26 -29.23
CA THR A 1225 14.88 7.16 -30.30
C THR A 1225 16.31 7.60 -30.00
N THR A 1226 17.23 7.30 -30.92
CA THR A 1226 18.64 7.64 -30.80
C THR A 1226 19.04 8.63 -31.88
N LEU A 1227 19.84 9.63 -31.53
CA LEU A 1227 20.42 10.57 -32.49
C LEU A 1227 21.62 9.89 -33.16
N VAL A 1228 21.46 9.44 -34.40
CA VAL A 1228 22.50 8.67 -35.13
C VAL A 1228 23.47 9.58 -35.88
N THR A 1229 23.05 10.80 -36.19
CA THR A 1229 23.91 11.89 -36.66
C THR A 1229 23.38 13.22 -36.11
N PRO A 1230 24.15 14.32 -36.15
CA PRO A 1230 23.70 15.64 -35.69
C PRO A 1230 22.39 16.14 -36.33
N CYS A 1231 21.97 15.55 -37.45
CA CYS A 1231 20.78 15.93 -38.21
C CYS A 1231 19.74 14.80 -38.38
N LYS A 1232 19.96 13.62 -37.80
CA LYS A 1232 19.11 12.46 -38.01
C LYS A 1232 18.89 11.71 -36.70
N SER A 1233 17.65 11.64 -36.26
CA SER A 1233 17.23 10.74 -35.19
C SER A 1233 16.56 9.52 -35.79
N CYS A 1234 16.82 8.35 -35.23
CA CYS A 1234 16.18 7.11 -35.62
C CYS A 1234 15.50 6.49 -34.42
N THR A 1235 14.22 6.19 -34.58
CA THR A 1235 13.40 5.47 -33.61
C THR A 1235 13.30 4.02 -34.05
N CYS A 1236 13.70 3.09 -33.19
CA CYS A 1236 13.40 1.69 -33.44
C CYS A 1236 11.95 1.41 -33.05
N THR A 1237 11.12 0.99 -34.00
CA THR A 1237 9.72 0.64 -33.74
C THR A 1237 9.48 -0.85 -33.98
N LYS A 1238 8.35 -1.38 -33.49
CA LYS A 1238 7.90 -2.75 -33.82
C LYS A 1238 7.75 -3.02 -35.34
N ASN A 1239 7.75 -1.98 -36.17
CA ASN A 1239 7.69 -2.09 -37.64
C ASN A 1239 9.06 -1.83 -38.32
N GLY A 1240 10.15 -1.81 -37.56
CA GLY A 1240 11.50 -1.50 -38.03
C GLY A 1240 11.98 -0.08 -37.69
N LEU A 1241 13.14 0.28 -38.21
CA LEU A 1241 13.80 1.57 -37.95
C LEU A 1241 13.09 2.71 -38.69
N LYS A 1242 12.62 3.72 -37.96
CA LYS A 1242 12.07 4.96 -38.52
C LYS A 1242 13.01 6.12 -38.23
N CYS A 1243 13.64 6.66 -39.25
CA CYS A 1243 14.50 7.83 -39.10
C CYS A 1243 13.82 9.11 -39.55
N THR A 1244 13.91 10.15 -38.73
CA THR A 1244 13.49 11.51 -39.07
C THR A 1244 14.72 12.41 -39.16
N SER A 1245 14.77 13.18 -40.25
CA SER A 1245 15.81 14.18 -40.47
C SER A 1245 15.24 15.54 -40.08
N LYS A 1246 15.76 16.15 -39.02
CA LYS A 1246 15.51 17.55 -38.66
C LYS A 1246 16.86 18.23 -38.54
N CYS A 1247 17.37 18.77 -39.64
CA CYS A 1247 18.40 19.80 -39.56
C CYS A 1247 17.69 21.13 -39.26
N ASN A 1248 17.90 21.69 -38.08
CA ASN A 1248 17.75 23.13 -37.91
C ASN A 1248 18.98 23.78 -38.55
N PHE A 1249 18.84 24.27 -39.77
CA PHE A 1249 19.70 25.35 -40.25
C PHE A 1249 19.39 26.56 -39.37
N PHE A 1250 20.13 26.75 -38.27
CA PHE A 1250 20.42 28.03 -37.61
C PHE A 1250 21.16 27.70 -36.31
N GLU A 1251 22.49 27.60 -36.37
CA GLU A 1251 23.43 28.46 -35.63
C GLU A 1251 24.85 27.88 -35.62
N ASN A 1252 25.79 28.76 -35.99
CA ASN A 1252 27.25 28.72 -35.76
C ASN A 1252 28.03 27.72 -36.64
N GLN A 1253 28.65 28.15 -37.75
CA GLN A 1253 29.83 29.04 -37.76
C GLN A 1253 30.65 28.87 -36.49
N ILE A 1254 31.57 27.90 -36.48
CA ILE A 1254 32.94 27.94 -35.94
C ILE A 1254 33.45 26.48 -36.02
N TYR A 1255 34.68 26.30 -36.50
CA TYR A 1255 35.39 25.03 -36.80
C TYR A 1255 35.27 24.48 -38.23
N SER A 1256 35.73 25.26 -39.21
CA SER A 1256 36.43 24.72 -40.37
C SER A 1256 37.94 24.88 -40.18
N LYS A 1257 38.61 23.85 -39.65
CA LYS A 1257 40.05 23.56 -39.86
C LYS A 1257 40.39 22.28 -39.09
N CYS A 1258 40.33 21.14 -39.79
CA CYS A 1258 41.38 20.12 -39.88
C CYS A 1258 40.77 18.78 -40.31
N CYS A 1259 41.22 18.34 -41.49
CA CYS A 1259 41.15 17.01 -42.10
C CYS A 1259 39.78 16.45 -42.49
#